data_AF-A0A3D4GZ70-F1
#
_entry.id   AF-A0A3D4GZ70-F1
#
_cell.length_a   1.000
_cell.length_b   1.000
_cell.length_c   1.000
_cell.angle_alpha   90.00
_cell.angle_beta   90.00
_cell.angle_gamma   90.00
#
_symmetry.space_group_name_H-M   'P 1'
#
loop_
_entity.id
_entity.type
_entity.pdbx_description
1 polymer ?
#
loop_
_entity_poly.entity_id
_entity_poly.type
_entity_poly.pdbx_seq_one_letter_code
_entity_poly.pdbx_strand_id
1 'polypeptide(L)'
;SQYVESSCAQCHSGVVDLPRADRLNRGVHLIRTLGCHGCHKISKPTLSNLRKVGPDLRKVSGKLDRDWILKWVRDPRGFRPTTKMPKIFDLPNVNSPEDISRNTAAVSAITTYLLKKSDSPEYDAPPLNGDVDRGATLVGKVGCKGCHVVGKDDKVGREFGLRNFGPNLNDVGSKLSAGWLYAWLRNPTDYYPETRMPNLRLTSQESADITAYLLTLRNTEFEERRPAEVDRTVRDEMVFEYLKGRLPVKSAQDKLAEMTDADRDLWLGEKIIGRQGCYGCHLISGFEDATPIGTELTEWGSKDVDKLDFALNPTNIPKTRHDWIYTKLRHPRVFDEGKVKLYDEKLRMPQFNLTVEDAQAVITALLSLKKSHAGIGAQKNLTPEEGEIEKGRWLVYDRNCEGCHIIEGHGGSIREPLIAAYGNDGIPASDAVGFTPPILNGEGKKVQPDWFFNFLKAPAPIRPWLDTRMPTFGLVDQEAIDLVTYFARLDKQQFPYQTLAEKTLSSKEMRGAEILYSEEVYNCFTCHQQGEIKPKGDPASWAPDLTLARSRLKPEWVKAWLWDPQKIQPGTKMPTFFGDEMTYLPEEMAQYLKLPEGAKPEDGILMLPTDVVIEALTDYIVYGLHQGRLSSSR
;
A
#
# COMPACT_ATOMS: atom_id res chain seq x y z
N SER A 1 -1.87 32.90 4.61
CA SER A 1 -1.37 32.66 3.24
C SER A 1 -1.80 31.29 2.78
N GLN A 2 -2.34 31.14 1.56
CA GLN A 2 -2.91 29.88 1.01
C GLN A 2 -1.90 28.72 0.94
N TYR A 3 -0.60 29.04 0.77
CA TYR A 3 0.48 28.04 0.59
C TYR A 3 1.51 28.11 1.72
N VAL A 4 1.09 28.52 2.92
CA VAL A 4 2.00 28.66 4.08
C VAL A 4 2.73 27.36 4.39
N GLU A 5 2.07 26.21 4.25
CA GLU A 5 2.67 24.89 4.51
C GLU A 5 3.87 24.57 3.62
N SER A 6 4.03 25.24 2.46
CA SER A 6 5.22 25.06 1.61
C SER A 6 6.53 25.48 2.30
N SER A 7 6.48 26.32 3.35
CA SER A 7 7.66 26.68 4.13
C SER A 7 8.08 25.61 5.13
N CYS A 8 7.20 24.69 5.52
CA CYS A 8 7.50 23.65 6.51
C CYS A 8 8.66 22.74 6.05
N ALA A 9 8.71 22.43 4.75
CA ALA A 9 9.78 21.62 4.17
C ALA A 9 11.17 22.29 4.18
N GLN A 10 11.24 23.61 4.45
CA GLN A 10 12.53 24.32 4.55
C GLN A 10 13.28 23.98 5.83
N CYS A 11 12.54 23.60 6.89
CA CYS A 11 13.09 23.26 8.19
C CYS A 11 12.99 21.75 8.44
N HIS A 12 11.95 21.08 7.94
CA HIS A 12 11.69 19.67 8.25
C HIS A 12 11.97 18.73 7.06
N SER A 13 13.10 18.92 6.39
CA SER A 13 13.53 18.01 5.32
C SER A 13 13.80 16.62 5.88
N GLY A 14 13.31 15.58 5.18
CA GLY A 14 13.56 14.18 5.57
C GLY A 14 12.45 13.52 6.38
N VAL A 15 11.46 14.29 6.84
CA VAL A 15 10.24 13.76 7.45
C VAL A 15 9.27 13.27 6.36
N VAL A 16 8.66 12.11 6.55
CA VAL A 16 7.70 11.50 5.62
C VAL A 16 6.40 12.31 5.61
N ASP A 17 5.83 12.53 6.79
CA ASP A 17 4.61 13.33 7.01
C ASP A 17 4.79 14.32 8.16
N LEU A 18 4.51 15.59 7.88
CA LEU A 18 4.65 16.70 8.83
C LEU A 18 3.35 16.93 9.59
N PRO A 19 3.34 16.84 10.93
CA PRO A 19 2.15 17.13 11.71
C PRO A 19 1.60 18.52 11.40
N ARG A 20 0.29 18.62 11.16
CA ARG A 20 -0.45 19.87 10.83
C ARG A 20 -0.09 20.49 9.47
N ALA A 21 0.58 19.77 8.58
CA ALA A 21 0.86 20.20 7.21
C ALA A 21 0.15 19.29 6.18
N ASP A 22 -1.14 19.05 6.39
CA ASP A 22 -1.93 18.06 5.65
C ASP A 22 -1.93 18.30 4.14
N ARG A 23 -1.89 19.57 3.69
CA ARG A 23 -1.86 19.91 2.26
C ARG A 23 -0.48 19.65 1.67
N LEU A 24 0.61 19.96 2.40
CA LEU A 24 1.96 19.61 1.97
C LEU A 24 2.14 18.09 1.89
N ASN A 25 1.76 17.36 2.95
CA ASN A 25 1.85 15.89 3.01
C ASN A 25 1.07 15.26 1.85
N ARG A 26 -0.16 15.72 1.62
CA ARG A 26 -0.96 15.30 0.46
C ARG A 26 -0.27 15.59 -0.86
N GLY A 27 0.34 16.76 -1.03
CA GLY A 27 1.03 17.13 -2.26
C GLY A 27 2.22 16.22 -2.55
N VAL A 28 3.03 15.94 -1.53
CA VAL A 28 4.18 15.03 -1.63
C VAL A 28 3.70 13.60 -1.94
N HIS A 29 2.64 13.13 -1.27
CA HIS A 29 1.98 11.85 -1.53
C HIS A 29 1.52 11.71 -2.99
N LEU A 30 0.88 12.75 -3.53
CA LEU A 30 0.42 12.77 -4.93
C LEU A 30 1.59 12.74 -5.92
N ILE A 31 2.66 13.52 -5.69
CA ILE A 31 3.86 13.50 -6.53
C ILE A 31 4.45 12.09 -6.63
N ARG A 32 4.47 11.34 -5.52
CA ARG A 32 4.91 9.94 -5.46
C ARG A 32 3.92 9.01 -6.17
N THR A 33 2.64 9.10 -5.84
CA THR A 33 1.61 8.17 -6.31
C THR A 33 1.34 8.30 -7.82
N LEU A 34 1.42 9.52 -8.35
CA LEU A 34 1.23 9.81 -9.78
C LEU A 34 2.52 9.65 -10.59
N GLY A 35 3.65 9.37 -9.93
CA GLY A 35 4.93 9.11 -10.59
C GLY A 35 5.54 10.34 -11.25
N CYS A 36 5.31 11.56 -10.73
CA CYS A 36 5.89 12.77 -11.30
C CYS A 36 7.42 12.68 -11.39
N HIS A 37 8.06 12.02 -10.42
CA HIS A 37 9.50 11.75 -10.37
C HIS A 37 10.03 10.86 -11.52
N GLY A 38 9.15 10.12 -12.20
CA GLY A 38 9.54 9.25 -13.32
C GLY A 38 9.84 10.03 -14.60
N CYS A 39 9.12 11.14 -14.81
CA CYS A 39 9.36 12.05 -15.93
C CYS A 39 10.22 13.25 -15.52
N HIS A 40 10.08 13.73 -14.29
CA HIS A 40 10.79 14.89 -13.78
C HIS A 40 11.87 14.46 -12.78
N LYS A 41 13.11 14.88 -12.98
CA LYS A 41 14.14 14.68 -11.95
C LYS A 41 13.79 15.50 -10.69
N ILE A 42 13.78 14.84 -9.53
CA ILE A 42 13.55 15.48 -8.22
C ILE A 42 14.59 14.95 -7.23
N SER A 43 15.64 15.72 -6.98
CA SER A 43 16.74 15.32 -6.11
C SER A 43 16.44 15.71 -4.65
N LYS A 44 15.42 15.09 -4.05
CA LYS A 44 15.08 15.24 -2.62
C LYS A 44 14.96 13.86 -1.97
N PRO A 45 15.41 13.68 -0.71
CA PRO A 45 15.49 12.35 -0.07
C PRO A 45 14.23 11.49 -0.18
N THR A 46 13.05 12.12 -0.06
CA THR A 46 11.76 11.41 -0.04
C THR A 46 11.06 11.33 -1.41
N LEU A 47 11.72 11.79 -2.48
CA LEU A 47 11.20 11.85 -3.86
C LEU A 47 12.20 11.34 -4.92
N SER A 48 13.41 10.95 -4.52
CA SER A 48 14.45 10.38 -5.37
C SER A 48 14.46 8.85 -5.32
N ASN A 49 14.94 8.20 -6.38
CA ASN A 49 15.15 6.74 -6.46
C ASN A 49 13.90 5.90 -6.12
N LEU A 50 12.72 6.43 -6.42
CA LEU A 50 11.46 5.73 -6.23
C LEU A 50 11.21 4.77 -7.40
N ARG A 51 10.60 3.61 -7.09
CA ARG A 51 10.18 2.64 -8.11
C ARG A 51 9.23 3.28 -9.12
N LYS A 52 9.19 2.72 -10.33
CA LYS A 52 8.22 3.12 -11.35
C LYS A 52 6.79 2.81 -10.89
N VAL A 53 5.87 3.78 -11.04
CA VAL A 53 4.51 3.66 -10.49
C VAL A 53 3.56 2.82 -11.35
N GLY A 54 3.82 2.76 -12.66
CA GLY A 54 3.06 1.97 -13.62
C GLY A 54 3.43 0.48 -13.55
N PRO A 55 2.53 -0.41 -14.03
CA PRO A 55 2.80 -1.83 -14.11
C PRO A 55 3.97 -2.14 -15.05
N ASP A 56 4.63 -3.27 -14.79
CA ASP A 56 5.60 -3.88 -15.71
C ASP A 56 4.90 -4.33 -17.00
N LEU A 57 5.37 -3.82 -18.13
CA LEU A 57 4.84 -4.10 -19.47
C LEU A 57 5.70 -5.10 -20.24
N ARG A 58 6.81 -5.59 -19.68
CA ARG A 58 7.70 -6.56 -20.35
C ARG A 58 7.02 -7.91 -20.62
N LYS A 59 5.91 -8.23 -19.96
CA LYS A 59 5.11 -9.46 -20.16
C LYS A 59 3.68 -9.19 -20.64
N VAL A 60 3.41 -8.01 -21.21
CA VAL A 60 2.04 -7.54 -21.43
C VAL A 60 1.26 -8.37 -22.46
N SER A 61 1.92 -8.97 -23.47
CA SER A 61 1.24 -9.82 -24.46
C SER A 61 0.65 -11.10 -23.87
N GLY A 62 1.24 -11.64 -22.79
CA GLY A 62 0.66 -12.78 -22.06
C GLY A 62 -0.55 -12.41 -21.19
N LYS A 63 -0.88 -11.12 -21.08
CA LYS A 63 -1.92 -10.60 -20.17
C LYS A 63 -3.08 -9.93 -20.90
N LEU A 64 -2.81 -9.16 -21.94
CA LEU A 64 -3.77 -8.27 -22.59
C LEU A 64 -3.74 -8.46 -24.09
N ASP A 65 -4.92 -8.43 -24.70
CA ASP A 65 -5.06 -8.42 -26.15
C ASP A 65 -4.82 -7.02 -26.75
N ARG A 66 -4.64 -6.99 -28.07
CA ARG A 66 -4.36 -5.77 -28.84
C ARG A 66 -5.49 -4.74 -28.72
N ASP A 67 -6.75 -5.18 -28.81
CA ASP A 67 -7.92 -4.31 -28.83
C ASP A 67 -8.06 -3.56 -27.51
N TRP A 68 -7.88 -4.26 -26.40
CA TRP A 68 -7.87 -3.67 -25.06
C TRP A 68 -6.76 -2.62 -24.91
N ILE A 69 -5.54 -2.91 -25.35
CA ILE A 69 -4.40 -1.96 -25.25
C ILE A 69 -4.66 -0.71 -26.08
N LEU A 70 -5.20 -0.83 -27.30
CA LEU A 70 -5.54 0.31 -28.15
C LEU A 70 -6.51 1.27 -27.44
N LYS A 71 -7.58 0.72 -26.86
CA LYS A 71 -8.58 1.50 -26.12
C LYS A 71 -7.97 2.14 -24.87
N TRP A 72 -7.21 1.37 -24.08
CA TRP A 72 -6.61 1.84 -22.83
C TRP A 72 -5.58 2.94 -23.03
N VAL A 73 -4.69 2.80 -24.01
CA VAL A 73 -3.64 3.80 -24.28
C VAL A 73 -4.25 5.11 -24.78
N ARG A 74 -5.35 5.05 -25.54
CA ARG A 74 -6.06 6.22 -26.03
C ARG A 74 -6.83 6.95 -24.92
N ASP A 75 -7.66 6.22 -24.18
CA ASP A 75 -8.50 6.77 -23.12
C ASP A 75 -8.58 5.86 -21.87
N PRO A 76 -7.60 5.97 -20.95
CA PRO A 76 -7.58 5.16 -19.73
C PRO A 76 -8.83 5.37 -18.84
N ARG A 77 -9.37 6.61 -18.81
CA ARG A 77 -10.50 6.95 -17.95
C ARG A 77 -11.84 6.51 -18.51
N GLY A 78 -11.92 6.31 -19.82
CA GLY A 78 -13.05 5.65 -20.48
C GLY A 78 -13.26 4.19 -20.04
N PHE A 79 -12.24 3.54 -19.44
CA PHE A 79 -12.36 2.24 -18.78
C PHE A 79 -12.38 2.35 -17.25
N ARG A 80 -11.47 3.15 -16.68
CA ARG A 80 -11.34 3.29 -15.21
C ARG A 80 -11.32 4.76 -14.80
N PRO A 81 -12.43 5.31 -14.30
CA PRO A 81 -12.52 6.73 -13.93
C PRO A 81 -11.45 7.18 -12.92
N THR A 82 -11.08 6.31 -11.97
CA THR A 82 -10.11 6.60 -10.90
C THR A 82 -8.67 6.16 -11.21
N THR A 83 -8.36 5.89 -12.49
CA THR A 83 -7.02 5.45 -12.89
C THR A 83 -5.94 6.51 -12.65
N LYS A 84 -4.75 6.04 -12.26
CA LYS A 84 -3.53 6.84 -12.14
C LYS A 84 -2.84 7.07 -13.49
N MET A 85 -3.20 6.30 -14.53
CA MET A 85 -2.67 6.48 -15.89
C MET A 85 -3.24 7.77 -16.50
N PRO A 86 -2.41 8.77 -16.81
CA PRO A 86 -2.90 10.04 -17.31
C PRO A 86 -3.30 9.96 -18.78
N LYS A 87 -4.16 10.88 -19.23
CA LYS A 87 -4.52 11.00 -20.66
C LYS A 87 -3.39 11.69 -21.42
N ILE A 88 -2.93 11.07 -22.51
CA ILE A 88 -1.81 11.56 -23.34
C ILE A 88 -2.30 12.11 -24.68
N PHE A 89 -3.23 11.41 -25.31
CA PHE A 89 -3.75 11.68 -26.64
C PHE A 89 -5.07 12.46 -26.60
N ASP A 90 -5.45 13.04 -27.74
CA ASP A 90 -6.70 13.80 -27.92
C ASP A 90 -6.87 14.92 -26.87
N LEU A 91 -5.74 15.55 -26.51
CA LEU A 91 -5.68 16.75 -25.67
C LEU A 91 -5.76 18.01 -26.55
N PRO A 92 -6.11 19.19 -26.01
CA PRO A 92 -6.43 20.37 -26.83
C PRO A 92 -5.40 20.76 -27.89
N ASN A 93 -4.10 20.57 -27.63
CA ASN A 93 -3.05 20.90 -28.61
C ASN A 93 -2.87 19.87 -29.73
N VAL A 94 -3.47 18.68 -29.60
CA VAL A 94 -3.37 17.53 -30.53
C VAL A 94 -4.75 16.91 -30.78
N ASN A 95 -5.76 17.73 -31.08
CA ASN A 95 -7.15 17.29 -31.26
C ASN A 95 -7.81 17.79 -32.56
N SER A 96 -7.05 18.34 -33.51
CA SER A 96 -7.58 18.59 -34.86
C SER A 96 -7.89 17.25 -35.57
N PRO A 97 -8.70 17.22 -36.64
CA PRO A 97 -8.96 15.98 -37.40
C PRO A 97 -7.67 15.26 -37.83
N GLU A 98 -6.66 16.02 -38.24
CA GLU A 98 -5.37 15.46 -38.64
C GLU A 98 -4.55 14.96 -37.44
N ASP A 99 -4.55 15.69 -36.32
CA ASP A 99 -3.93 15.21 -35.08
C ASP A 99 -4.61 13.95 -34.55
N ILE A 100 -5.93 13.83 -34.69
CA ILE A 100 -6.69 12.62 -34.30
C ILE A 100 -6.24 11.42 -35.12
N SER A 101 -5.99 11.60 -36.42
CA SER A 101 -5.42 10.54 -37.27
C SER A 101 -4.00 10.17 -36.83
N ARG A 102 -3.14 11.17 -36.56
CA ARG A 102 -1.79 10.95 -36.00
C ARG A 102 -1.81 10.24 -34.65
N ASN A 103 -2.73 10.61 -33.76
CA ASN A 103 -2.92 9.96 -32.47
C ASN A 103 -3.33 8.48 -32.65
N THR A 104 -4.19 8.19 -33.62
CA THR A 104 -4.61 6.82 -33.94
C THR A 104 -3.42 5.97 -34.40
N ALA A 105 -2.61 6.48 -35.33
CA ALA A 105 -1.38 5.82 -35.77
C ALA A 105 -0.39 5.65 -34.59
N ALA A 106 -0.21 6.67 -33.74
CA ALA A 106 0.66 6.63 -32.58
C ALA A 106 0.24 5.55 -31.56
N VAL A 107 -1.05 5.49 -31.21
CA VAL A 107 -1.62 4.48 -30.28
C VAL A 107 -1.45 3.07 -30.85
N SER A 108 -1.71 2.89 -32.15
CA SER A 108 -1.51 1.61 -32.82
C SER A 108 -0.04 1.17 -32.82
N ALA A 109 0.87 2.09 -33.11
CA ALA A 109 2.30 1.83 -33.13
C ALA A 109 2.85 1.50 -31.74
N ILE A 110 2.45 2.24 -30.68
CA ILE A 110 2.78 1.89 -29.28
C ILE A 110 2.31 0.46 -28.98
N THR A 111 1.06 0.14 -29.33
CA THR A 111 0.48 -1.18 -29.07
C THR A 111 1.26 -2.29 -29.78
N THR A 112 1.62 -2.07 -31.04
CA THR A 112 2.47 -2.99 -31.81
C THR A 112 3.83 -3.19 -31.14
N TYR A 113 4.49 -2.11 -30.70
CA TYR A 113 5.77 -2.22 -30.01
C TYR A 113 5.66 -3.01 -28.72
N LEU A 114 4.69 -2.67 -27.87
CA LEU A 114 4.48 -3.34 -26.58
C LEU A 114 4.25 -4.84 -26.75
N LEU A 115 3.40 -5.25 -27.69
CA LEU A 115 3.11 -6.67 -27.95
C LEU A 115 4.29 -7.41 -28.59
N LYS A 116 5.06 -6.76 -29.47
CA LYS A 116 6.17 -7.39 -30.20
C LYS A 116 7.44 -7.52 -29.35
N LYS A 117 7.62 -6.64 -28.36
CA LYS A 117 8.79 -6.59 -27.48
C LYS A 117 8.55 -7.18 -26.09
N SER A 118 7.34 -7.65 -25.81
CA SER A 118 7.04 -8.35 -24.56
C SER A 118 7.24 -9.86 -24.68
N ASP A 119 7.64 -10.47 -23.57
CA ASP A 119 7.49 -11.89 -23.37
C ASP A 119 5.99 -12.24 -23.34
N SER A 120 5.65 -13.42 -23.84
CA SER A 120 4.27 -13.89 -23.94
C SER A 120 4.06 -15.18 -23.13
N PRO A 121 4.13 -15.11 -21.79
CA PRO A 121 3.85 -16.27 -20.96
C PRO A 121 2.40 -16.73 -21.17
N GLU A 122 2.20 -18.05 -21.20
CA GLU A 122 0.88 -18.67 -21.25
C GLU A 122 0.39 -18.94 -19.82
N TYR A 123 -0.93 -18.86 -19.64
CA TYR A 123 -1.58 -19.08 -18.36
C TYR A 123 -2.71 -20.09 -18.53
N ASP A 124 -2.51 -21.27 -17.94
CA ASP A 124 -3.51 -22.33 -17.94
C ASP A 124 -4.80 -21.90 -17.26
N ALA A 125 -5.91 -22.51 -17.68
CA ALA A 125 -7.18 -22.33 -16.99
C ALA A 125 -7.06 -22.73 -15.51
N PRO A 126 -7.85 -22.11 -14.60
CA PRO A 126 -7.88 -22.51 -13.21
C PRO A 126 -8.13 -24.04 -13.09
N PRO A 127 -7.36 -24.77 -12.28
CA PRO A 127 -7.47 -26.22 -12.18
C PRO A 127 -8.75 -26.68 -11.46
N LEU A 128 -9.49 -25.76 -10.85
CA LEU A 128 -10.70 -26.00 -10.09
C LEU A 128 -11.80 -25.04 -10.58
N ASN A 129 -13.05 -25.50 -10.52
CA ASN A 129 -14.20 -24.63 -10.77
C ASN A 129 -14.40 -23.67 -9.61
N GLY A 130 -14.50 -22.38 -9.92
CA GLY A 130 -14.76 -21.34 -8.93
C GLY A 130 -16.25 -21.13 -8.68
N ASP A 131 -16.59 -20.77 -7.45
CA ASP A 131 -17.93 -20.36 -7.03
C ASP A 131 -17.98 -18.83 -6.86
N VAL A 132 -18.95 -18.20 -7.53
CA VAL A 132 -19.08 -16.74 -7.59
C VAL A 132 -19.46 -16.15 -6.24
N ASP A 133 -20.36 -16.78 -5.49
CA ASP A 133 -20.87 -16.26 -4.21
C ASP A 133 -19.81 -16.42 -3.11
N ARG A 134 -19.10 -17.55 -3.10
CA ARG A 134 -17.91 -17.70 -2.23
C ARG A 134 -16.82 -16.71 -2.61
N GLY A 135 -16.58 -16.50 -3.91
CA GLY A 135 -15.61 -15.52 -4.40
C GLY A 135 -15.92 -14.09 -3.92
N ALA A 136 -17.19 -13.68 -3.98
CA ALA A 136 -17.65 -12.39 -3.48
C ALA A 136 -17.41 -12.26 -1.96
N THR A 137 -17.74 -13.30 -1.20
CA THR A 137 -17.52 -13.37 0.25
C THR A 137 -16.03 -13.25 0.59
N LEU A 138 -15.18 -14.02 -0.09
CA LEU A 138 -13.73 -14.01 0.10
C LEU A 138 -13.15 -12.62 -0.16
N VAL A 139 -13.52 -11.96 -1.27
CA VAL A 139 -13.07 -10.58 -1.57
C VAL A 139 -13.42 -9.61 -0.45
N GLY A 140 -14.58 -9.77 0.20
CA GLY A 140 -15.01 -8.97 1.33
C GLY A 140 -14.17 -9.17 2.61
N LYS A 141 -13.65 -10.38 2.83
CA LYS A 141 -13.12 -10.79 4.14
C LYS A 141 -11.62 -11.07 4.20
N VAL A 142 -11.00 -11.58 3.13
CA VAL A 142 -9.60 -12.05 3.19
C VAL A 142 -8.55 -10.92 3.19
N GLY A 143 -8.96 -9.69 2.87
CA GLY A 143 -8.08 -8.50 2.92
C GLY A 143 -8.10 -7.62 1.66
N CYS A 144 -8.75 -8.05 0.57
CA CYS A 144 -8.70 -7.34 -0.72
C CYS A 144 -9.14 -5.87 -0.60
N LYS A 145 -10.20 -5.60 0.19
CA LYS A 145 -10.77 -4.26 0.37
C LYS A 145 -9.92 -3.27 1.17
N GLY A 146 -8.77 -3.69 1.72
CA GLY A 146 -7.78 -2.80 2.32
C GLY A 146 -6.96 -2.02 1.31
N CYS A 147 -6.84 -2.53 0.08
CA CYS A 147 -6.11 -1.88 -1.01
C CYS A 147 -6.98 -1.62 -2.25
N HIS A 148 -8.05 -2.40 -2.43
CA HIS A 148 -8.91 -2.36 -3.61
C HIS A 148 -10.32 -1.89 -3.29
N VAL A 149 -10.94 -1.29 -4.30
CA VAL A 149 -12.38 -1.05 -4.35
C VAL A 149 -12.98 -2.13 -5.25
N VAL A 150 -14.03 -2.80 -4.77
CA VAL A 150 -14.70 -3.90 -5.49
C VAL A 150 -16.20 -3.88 -5.22
N GLY A 151 -16.98 -3.88 -6.30
CA GLY A 151 -18.44 -3.80 -6.28
C GLY A 151 -18.95 -2.39 -6.60
N LYS A 152 -20.22 -2.29 -7.00
CA LYS A 152 -20.86 -1.01 -7.36
C LYS A 152 -21.10 -0.11 -6.15
N ASP A 153 -21.41 -0.71 -5.00
CA ASP A 153 -21.72 0.01 -3.76
C ASP A 153 -20.47 0.32 -2.91
N ASP A 154 -19.30 -0.19 -3.34
CA ASP A 154 -18.05 0.04 -2.63
C ASP A 154 -17.48 1.42 -2.95
N LYS A 155 -17.56 2.33 -1.98
CA LYS A 155 -17.11 3.70 -2.14
C LYS A 155 -15.58 3.77 -2.14
N VAL A 156 -15.02 4.41 -3.16
CA VAL A 156 -13.57 4.66 -3.27
C VAL A 156 -13.00 5.53 -2.14
N GLY A 157 -13.85 6.30 -1.45
CA GLY A 157 -13.43 7.31 -0.49
C GLY A 157 -12.71 8.46 -1.20
N ARG A 158 -11.57 8.91 -0.65
CA ARG A 158 -10.74 9.93 -1.27
C ARG A 158 -9.94 9.36 -2.44
N GLU A 159 -9.95 10.03 -3.60
CA GLU A 159 -9.11 9.64 -4.75
C GLU A 159 -7.64 9.54 -4.31
N PHE A 160 -6.89 8.56 -4.83
CA PHE A 160 -5.51 8.27 -4.40
C PHE A 160 -5.33 8.04 -2.87
N GLY A 161 -6.36 7.60 -2.16
CA GLY A 161 -6.30 7.19 -0.75
C GLY A 161 -5.91 5.72 -0.53
N LEU A 162 -5.90 5.28 0.74
CA LEU A 162 -5.45 3.94 1.17
C LEU A 162 -6.22 2.77 0.51
N ARG A 163 -7.53 2.93 0.28
CA ARG A 163 -8.38 1.95 -0.41
C ARG A 163 -8.29 1.99 -1.95
N ASN A 164 -7.64 3.01 -2.51
CA ASN A 164 -7.32 3.13 -3.93
C ASN A 164 -5.79 3.03 -4.15
N PHE A 165 -5.14 2.31 -3.25
CA PHE A 165 -3.72 1.98 -3.36
C PHE A 165 -3.51 0.99 -4.51
N GLY A 166 -4.26 -0.11 -4.48
CA GLY A 166 -4.46 -1.01 -5.60
C GLY A 166 -5.47 -0.45 -6.61
N PRO A 167 -5.47 -0.95 -7.85
CA PRO A 167 -6.46 -0.54 -8.85
C PRO A 167 -7.88 -0.93 -8.41
N ASN A 168 -8.86 -0.11 -8.77
CA ASN A 168 -10.27 -0.52 -8.75
C ASN A 168 -10.44 -1.81 -9.57
N LEU A 169 -11.11 -2.80 -8.96
CA LEU A 169 -11.32 -4.12 -9.53
C LEU A 169 -12.69 -4.27 -10.21
N ASN A 170 -13.51 -3.22 -10.22
CA ASN A 170 -14.66 -3.17 -11.12
C ASN A 170 -14.16 -3.31 -12.57
N ASP A 171 -14.95 -4.01 -13.38
CA ASP A 171 -14.71 -4.23 -14.82
C ASP A 171 -13.48 -5.09 -15.17
N VAL A 172 -12.82 -5.73 -14.19
CA VAL A 172 -11.64 -6.56 -14.48
C VAL A 172 -11.95 -7.79 -15.34
N GLY A 173 -13.18 -8.27 -15.35
CA GLY A 173 -13.66 -9.32 -16.25
C GLY A 173 -13.63 -8.94 -17.72
N SER A 174 -13.63 -7.65 -18.04
CA SER A 174 -13.45 -7.12 -19.40
C SER A 174 -11.97 -6.95 -19.81
N LYS A 175 -11.04 -7.29 -18.91
CA LYS A 175 -9.61 -7.05 -19.10
C LYS A 175 -8.76 -8.32 -19.01
N LEU A 176 -9.11 -9.25 -18.12
CA LEU A 176 -8.24 -10.35 -17.72
C LEU A 176 -8.84 -11.70 -18.11
N SER A 177 -7.98 -12.65 -18.47
CA SER A 177 -8.36 -14.05 -18.59
C SER A 177 -8.41 -14.74 -17.22
N ALA A 178 -9.16 -15.84 -17.13
CA ALA A 178 -9.26 -16.65 -15.92
C ALA A 178 -7.90 -17.19 -15.46
N GLY A 179 -7.11 -17.73 -16.41
CA GLY A 179 -5.79 -18.29 -16.11
C GLY A 179 -4.82 -17.23 -15.56
N TRP A 180 -4.78 -16.06 -16.20
CA TRP A 180 -3.92 -14.96 -15.73
C TRP A 180 -4.30 -14.49 -14.33
N LEU A 181 -5.60 -14.28 -14.09
CA LEU A 181 -6.09 -13.78 -12.80
C LEU A 181 -5.85 -14.79 -11.68
N TYR A 182 -6.10 -16.08 -11.94
CA TYR A 182 -5.81 -17.16 -11.00
C TYR A 182 -4.32 -17.22 -10.64
N ALA A 183 -3.43 -17.19 -11.65
CA ALA A 183 -1.98 -17.20 -11.44
C ALA A 183 -1.52 -15.97 -10.64
N TRP A 184 -2.04 -14.78 -10.95
CA TRP A 184 -1.72 -13.54 -10.24
C TRP A 184 -2.14 -13.59 -8.76
N LEU A 185 -3.31 -14.16 -8.45
CA LEU A 185 -3.80 -14.30 -7.07
C LEU A 185 -2.97 -15.30 -6.26
N ARG A 186 -2.44 -16.34 -6.92
CA ARG A 186 -1.59 -17.35 -6.30
C ARG A 186 -0.18 -16.84 -6.02
N ASN A 187 0.44 -16.14 -6.97
CA ASN A 187 1.79 -15.62 -6.82
C ASN A 187 2.07 -14.38 -7.71
N PRO A 188 1.78 -13.16 -7.22
CA PRO A 188 1.90 -11.94 -8.04
C PRO A 188 3.35 -11.58 -8.41
N THR A 189 4.33 -12.00 -7.60
CA THR A 189 5.76 -11.71 -7.83
C THR A 189 6.35 -12.47 -9.03
N ASP A 190 5.72 -13.57 -9.47
CA ASP A 190 6.14 -14.29 -10.68
C ASP A 190 5.93 -13.45 -11.96
N TYR A 191 4.85 -12.66 -11.98
CA TYR A 191 4.60 -11.72 -13.07
C TYR A 191 5.42 -10.45 -12.90
N TYR A 192 5.38 -9.82 -11.72
CA TYR A 192 6.09 -8.57 -11.44
C TYR A 192 6.80 -8.63 -10.07
N PRO A 193 8.11 -8.88 -10.02
CA PRO A 193 8.85 -9.07 -8.76
C PRO A 193 8.75 -7.91 -7.77
N GLU A 194 8.70 -6.66 -8.25
CA GLU A 194 8.57 -5.46 -7.40
C GLU A 194 7.10 -5.02 -7.21
N THR A 195 6.14 -5.92 -7.47
CA THR A 195 4.72 -5.63 -7.26
C THR A 195 4.44 -5.30 -5.80
N ARG A 196 3.56 -4.32 -5.58
CA ARG A 196 3.02 -4.03 -4.25
C ARG A 196 1.82 -4.90 -3.88
N MET A 197 1.31 -5.73 -4.81
CA MET A 197 0.28 -6.71 -4.49
C MET A 197 0.92 -7.84 -3.69
N PRO A 198 0.62 -8.00 -2.40
CA PRO A 198 1.25 -9.04 -1.59
C PRO A 198 0.63 -10.41 -1.87
N ASN A 199 1.31 -11.46 -1.44
CA ASN A 199 0.75 -12.80 -1.44
C ASN A 199 -0.16 -12.98 -0.20
N LEU A 200 -1.46 -13.21 -0.44
CA LEU A 200 -2.47 -13.45 0.61
C LEU A 200 -2.56 -14.92 1.04
N ARG A 201 -1.69 -15.79 0.49
CA ARG A 201 -1.61 -17.23 0.76
C ARG A 201 -2.95 -17.92 0.51
N LEU A 202 -3.66 -17.50 -0.54
CA LEU A 202 -4.94 -18.06 -0.96
C LEU A 202 -4.76 -19.51 -1.40
N THR A 203 -5.67 -20.40 -1.02
CA THR A 203 -5.67 -21.78 -1.53
C THR A 203 -6.02 -21.79 -3.03
N SER A 204 -5.84 -22.94 -3.69
CA SER A 204 -6.28 -23.12 -5.08
C SER A 204 -7.78 -22.88 -5.24
N GLN A 205 -8.61 -23.38 -4.32
CA GLN A 205 -10.06 -23.17 -4.38
C GLN A 205 -10.43 -21.71 -4.16
N GLU A 206 -9.85 -21.05 -3.15
CA GLU A 206 -10.10 -19.62 -2.90
C GLU A 206 -9.71 -18.76 -4.10
N SER A 207 -8.59 -19.09 -4.74
CA SER A 207 -8.12 -18.37 -5.93
C SER A 207 -9.05 -18.59 -7.12
N ALA A 208 -9.60 -19.80 -7.28
CA ALA A 208 -10.59 -20.11 -8.31
C ALA A 208 -11.92 -19.36 -8.07
N ASP A 209 -12.40 -19.34 -6.83
CA ASP A 209 -13.64 -18.66 -6.43
C ASP A 209 -13.55 -17.14 -6.65
N ILE A 210 -12.47 -16.51 -6.16
CA ILE A 210 -12.22 -15.07 -6.38
C ILE A 210 -12.10 -14.77 -7.87
N THR A 211 -11.43 -15.65 -8.65
CA THR A 211 -11.34 -15.49 -10.10
C THR A 211 -12.72 -15.52 -10.75
N ALA A 212 -13.55 -16.52 -10.41
CA ALA A 212 -14.90 -16.64 -10.93
C ALA A 212 -15.74 -15.39 -10.64
N TYR A 213 -15.72 -14.89 -9.40
CA TYR A 213 -16.41 -13.65 -9.02
C TYR A 213 -15.90 -12.43 -9.79
N LEU A 214 -14.60 -12.18 -9.80
CA LEU A 214 -14.03 -10.99 -10.45
C LEU A 214 -14.28 -10.96 -11.96
N LEU A 215 -14.37 -12.12 -12.63
CA LEU A 215 -14.71 -12.21 -14.05
C LEU A 215 -16.17 -11.85 -14.35
N THR A 216 -17.06 -11.87 -13.36
CA THR A 216 -18.44 -11.36 -13.51
C THR A 216 -18.50 -9.84 -13.61
N LEU A 217 -17.47 -9.14 -13.12
CA LEU A 217 -17.40 -7.69 -13.13
C LEU A 217 -16.97 -7.22 -14.52
N ARG A 218 -17.95 -6.94 -15.39
CA ARG A 218 -17.74 -6.56 -16.79
C ARG A 218 -18.34 -5.19 -17.12
N ASN A 219 -17.72 -4.55 -18.11
CA ASN A 219 -18.17 -3.32 -18.74
C ASN A 219 -18.43 -3.58 -20.23
N THR A 220 -19.68 -3.93 -20.56
CA THR A 220 -20.09 -4.26 -21.92
C THR A 220 -19.96 -3.07 -22.87
N GLU A 221 -20.23 -1.85 -22.39
CA GLU A 221 -20.06 -0.63 -23.18
C GLU A 221 -18.60 -0.47 -23.66
N PHE A 222 -17.62 -0.74 -22.80
CA PHE A 222 -16.21 -0.71 -23.18
C PHE A 222 -15.81 -1.83 -24.16
N GLU A 223 -16.36 -3.03 -23.96
CA GLU A 223 -16.11 -4.19 -24.84
C GLU A 223 -16.60 -3.92 -26.26
N GLU A 224 -17.77 -3.31 -26.42
CA GLU A 224 -18.41 -3.04 -27.71
C GLU A 224 -17.76 -1.88 -28.50
N ARG A 225 -17.04 -0.98 -27.84
CA ARG A 225 -16.30 0.11 -28.52
C ARG A 225 -15.32 -0.49 -29.52
N ARG A 226 -15.19 0.08 -30.71
CA ARG A 226 -14.18 -0.33 -31.69
C ARG A 226 -13.03 0.67 -31.73
N PRO A 227 -11.76 0.24 -31.70
CA PRO A 227 -10.63 1.13 -31.94
C PRO A 227 -10.74 1.76 -33.34
N ALA A 228 -10.28 3.00 -33.45
CA ALA A 228 -10.20 3.67 -34.74
C ALA A 228 -9.18 2.97 -35.65
N GLU A 229 -9.49 2.91 -36.95
CA GLU A 229 -8.59 2.36 -37.96
C GLU A 229 -7.43 3.33 -38.26
N VAL A 230 -6.25 2.76 -38.53
CA VAL A 230 -5.07 3.55 -38.87
C VAL A 230 -5.09 3.91 -40.34
N ASP A 231 -5.03 5.22 -40.62
CA ASP A 231 -4.65 5.70 -41.94
C ASP A 231 -3.15 5.45 -42.18
N ARG A 232 -2.84 4.54 -43.09
CA ARG A 232 -1.45 4.15 -43.40
C ARG A 232 -0.65 5.30 -44.00
N THR A 233 -1.30 6.21 -44.73
CA THR A 233 -0.65 7.40 -45.29
C THR A 233 -0.13 8.28 -44.17
N VAL A 234 -0.98 8.57 -43.16
CA VAL A 234 -0.58 9.35 -41.98
C VAL A 234 0.51 8.63 -41.17
N ARG A 235 0.41 7.30 -41.03
CA ARG A 235 1.46 6.50 -40.37
C ARG A 235 2.81 6.61 -41.11
N ASP A 236 2.81 6.49 -42.43
CA ASP A 236 4.00 6.60 -43.26
C ASP A 236 4.61 8.00 -43.22
N GLU A 237 3.77 9.04 -43.28
CA GLU A 237 4.18 10.43 -43.12
C GLU A 237 4.84 10.68 -41.76
N MET A 238 4.27 10.14 -40.67
CA MET A 238 4.88 10.25 -39.35
C MET A 238 6.26 9.61 -39.29
N VAL A 239 6.43 8.41 -39.86
CA VAL A 239 7.75 7.75 -39.94
C VAL A 239 8.72 8.61 -40.75
N PHE A 240 8.26 9.12 -41.90
CA PHE A 240 9.05 9.97 -42.77
C PHE A 240 9.54 11.24 -42.07
N GLU A 241 8.67 11.95 -41.35
CA GLU A 241 9.05 13.17 -40.63
C GLU A 241 10.12 12.90 -39.55
N TYR A 242 10.01 11.79 -38.81
CA TYR A 242 11.06 11.40 -37.87
C TYR A 242 12.38 11.04 -38.56
N LEU A 243 12.35 10.40 -39.74
CA LEU A 243 13.55 10.08 -40.52
C LEU A 243 14.20 11.36 -41.07
N LYS A 244 13.41 12.29 -41.60
CA LYS A 244 13.88 13.60 -42.08
C LYS A 244 14.56 14.43 -41.02
N GLY A 245 14.18 14.29 -39.75
CA GLY A 245 14.85 14.96 -38.64
C GLY A 245 16.32 14.53 -38.44
N ARG A 246 16.77 13.44 -39.09
CA ARG A 246 18.14 12.91 -38.97
C ARG A 246 18.83 12.60 -40.30
N LEU A 247 18.07 12.46 -41.39
CA LEU A 247 18.57 12.04 -42.69
C LEU A 247 18.20 13.09 -43.76
N PRO A 248 19.03 13.24 -44.82
CA PRO A 248 18.61 13.97 -46.02
C PRO A 248 17.30 13.41 -46.58
N VAL A 249 16.47 14.28 -47.15
CA VAL A 249 15.11 13.95 -47.62
C VAL A 249 15.10 12.69 -48.50
N LYS A 250 16.02 12.59 -49.47
CA LYS A 250 16.10 11.44 -50.37
C LYS A 250 16.41 10.13 -49.62
N SER A 251 17.38 10.15 -48.72
CA SER A 251 17.71 8.99 -47.89
C SER A 251 16.58 8.60 -46.94
N ALA A 252 15.81 9.56 -46.42
CA ALA A 252 14.62 9.27 -45.62
C ALA A 252 13.51 8.59 -46.44
N GLN A 253 13.30 9.02 -47.69
CA GLN A 253 12.34 8.39 -48.62
C GLN A 253 12.76 6.97 -48.96
N ASP A 254 14.03 6.78 -49.32
CA ASP A 254 14.58 5.47 -49.66
C ASP A 254 14.48 4.53 -48.45
N LYS A 255 14.79 5.03 -47.25
CA LYS A 255 14.68 4.24 -46.02
C LYS A 255 13.24 3.83 -45.70
N LEU A 256 12.28 4.74 -45.86
CA LEU A 256 10.86 4.44 -45.68
C LEU A 256 10.39 3.37 -46.67
N ALA A 257 10.82 3.46 -47.92
CA ALA A 257 10.46 2.52 -48.98
C ALA A 257 11.01 1.10 -48.72
N GLU A 258 12.18 0.99 -48.07
CA GLU A 258 12.75 -0.30 -47.63
C GLU A 258 11.96 -0.95 -46.48
N MET A 259 11.27 -0.17 -45.64
CA MET A 259 10.58 -0.69 -44.46
C MET A 259 9.24 -1.32 -44.84
N THR A 260 8.98 -2.52 -44.31
CA THR A 260 7.64 -3.13 -44.38
C THR A 260 6.66 -2.39 -43.48
N ASP A 261 5.35 -2.62 -43.65
CA ASP A 261 4.34 -2.05 -42.75
C ASP A 261 4.59 -2.41 -41.28
N ALA A 262 5.01 -3.65 -41.02
CA ALA A 262 5.34 -4.10 -39.68
C ALA A 262 6.57 -3.38 -39.10
N ASP A 263 7.60 -3.13 -39.92
CA ASP A 263 8.79 -2.38 -39.51
C ASP A 263 8.44 -0.92 -39.20
N ARG A 264 7.58 -0.31 -40.01
CA ARG A 264 7.12 1.07 -39.81
C ARG A 264 6.34 1.21 -38.51
N ASP A 265 5.42 0.30 -38.23
CA ASP A 265 4.63 0.32 -36.99
C ASP A 265 5.50 0.09 -35.75
N LEU A 266 6.42 -0.89 -35.82
CA LEU A 266 7.33 -1.20 -34.72
C LEU A 266 8.27 -0.02 -34.44
N TRP A 267 8.89 0.54 -35.48
CA TRP A 267 9.81 1.66 -35.36
C TRP A 267 9.09 2.92 -34.87
N LEU A 268 7.92 3.23 -35.42
CA LEU A 268 7.12 4.37 -34.97
C LEU A 268 6.74 4.21 -33.50
N GLY A 269 6.35 3.00 -33.08
CA GLY A 269 5.99 2.70 -31.70
C GLY A 269 7.12 3.00 -30.73
N GLU A 270 8.34 2.60 -31.07
CA GLU A 270 9.55 2.96 -30.32
C GLU A 270 9.70 4.49 -30.21
N LYS A 271 9.57 5.23 -31.33
CA LYS A 271 9.76 6.69 -31.31
C LYS A 271 8.68 7.40 -30.52
N ILE A 272 7.43 6.94 -30.57
CA ILE A 272 6.34 7.51 -29.80
C ILE A 272 6.49 7.19 -28.30
N ILE A 273 6.86 5.96 -27.91
CA ILE A 273 7.16 5.62 -26.51
C ILE A 273 8.28 6.52 -25.97
N GLY A 274 9.34 6.70 -26.76
CA GLY A 274 10.43 7.62 -26.46
C GLY A 274 9.96 9.06 -26.28
N ARG A 275 9.12 9.55 -27.21
CA ARG A 275 8.60 10.92 -27.20
C ARG A 275 7.69 11.19 -26.01
N GLN A 276 6.78 10.27 -25.68
CA GLN A 276 5.78 10.43 -24.62
C GLN A 276 6.33 10.05 -23.24
N GLY A 277 7.50 9.41 -23.18
CA GLY A 277 8.17 9.05 -21.93
C GLY A 277 7.41 7.99 -21.14
N CYS A 278 6.74 7.04 -21.80
CA CYS A 278 5.96 5.99 -21.12
C CYS A 278 6.83 5.20 -20.13
N TYR A 279 8.11 5.03 -20.45
CA TYR A 279 9.12 4.38 -19.61
C TYR A 279 9.42 5.15 -18.31
N GLY A 280 9.02 6.42 -18.18
CA GLY A 280 9.11 7.16 -16.90
C GLY A 280 8.26 6.50 -15.82
N CYS A 281 7.11 5.94 -16.20
CA CYS A 281 6.20 5.24 -15.30
C CYS A 281 6.19 3.73 -15.46
N HIS A 282 6.61 3.17 -16.59
CA HIS A 282 6.53 1.74 -16.87
C HIS A 282 7.90 1.10 -17.08
N LEU A 283 8.04 -0.18 -16.72
CA LEU A 283 9.13 -1.02 -17.22
C LEU A 283 8.75 -1.52 -18.61
N ILE A 284 9.55 -1.19 -19.62
CA ILE A 284 9.31 -1.51 -21.04
C ILE A 284 10.62 -2.02 -21.63
N SER A 285 10.58 -3.20 -22.27
CA SER A 285 11.74 -3.80 -22.93
C SER A 285 12.34 -2.82 -23.95
N GLY A 286 13.63 -2.53 -23.85
CA GLY A 286 14.36 -1.61 -24.73
C GLY A 286 14.39 -0.15 -24.27
N PHE A 287 13.85 0.16 -23.08
CA PHE A 287 13.84 1.50 -22.48
C PHE A 287 14.38 1.53 -21.05
N GLU A 288 15.09 0.50 -20.62
CA GLU A 288 15.62 0.36 -19.26
C GLU A 288 16.55 1.52 -18.87
N ASP A 289 17.39 1.97 -19.81
CA ASP A 289 18.37 3.04 -19.61
C ASP A 289 17.88 4.43 -20.05
N ALA A 290 16.60 4.56 -20.43
CA ALA A 290 16.08 5.80 -20.99
C ALA A 290 15.97 6.91 -19.92
N THR A 291 16.40 8.11 -20.28
CA THR A 291 16.44 9.26 -19.35
C THR A 291 15.07 9.97 -19.24
N PRO A 292 14.76 10.57 -18.07
CA PRO A 292 13.49 11.29 -17.88
C PRO A 292 13.28 12.42 -18.91
N ILE A 293 12.04 12.57 -19.40
CA ILE A 293 11.70 13.51 -20.49
C ILE A 293 11.26 14.90 -20.04
N GLY A 294 11.01 15.08 -18.76
CA GLY A 294 10.45 16.28 -18.14
C GLY A 294 11.54 17.20 -17.58
N THR A 295 11.17 18.47 -17.38
CA THR A 295 12.06 19.44 -16.73
C THR A 295 12.43 18.97 -15.32
N GLU A 296 13.64 19.29 -14.86
CA GLU A 296 14.01 19.07 -13.46
C GLU A 296 13.14 19.94 -12.54
N LEU A 297 12.68 19.36 -11.41
CA LEU A 297 11.83 20.03 -10.43
C LEU A 297 12.51 20.21 -9.05
N THR A 298 13.74 19.74 -8.86
CA THR A 298 14.49 19.75 -7.59
C THR A 298 14.40 21.08 -6.82
N GLU A 299 14.46 22.20 -7.54
CA GLU A 299 14.44 23.56 -6.97
C GLU A 299 13.35 24.45 -7.61
N TRP A 300 12.30 23.82 -8.16
CA TRP A 300 11.30 24.54 -8.95
C TRP A 300 10.58 25.64 -8.15
N GLY A 301 10.36 25.43 -6.86
CA GLY A 301 9.78 26.40 -5.93
C GLY A 301 10.62 27.66 -5.74
N SER A 302 11.82 27.76 -6.31
CA SER A 302 12.65 28.96 -6.38
C SER A 302 12.75 29.58 -7.78
N LYS A 303 12.01 29.07 -8.77
CA LYS A 303 12.03 29.63 -10.14
C LYS A 303 11.41 31.03 -10.17
N ASP A 304 12.10 31.97 -10.80
CA ASP A 304 11.58 33.33 -11.01
C ASP A 304 10.38 33.34 -11.95
N VAL A 305 9.38 34.17 -11.66
CA VAL A 305 8.16 34.29 -12.48
C VAL A 305 8.51 34.72 -13.91
N ASP A 306 9.48 35.62 -14.08
CA ASP A 306 9.89 36.13 -15.39
C ASP A 306 10.56 35.06 -16.27
N LYS A 307 10.94 33.91 -15.70
CA LYS A 307 11.47 32.74 -16.42
C LYS A 307 10.38 31.72 -16.76
N LEU A 308 9.11 32.03 -16.52
CA LEU A 308 7.98 31.19 -16.87
C LEU A 308 7.37 31.65 -18.20
N ASP A 309 7.19 30.71 -19.12
CA ASP A 309 6.44 30.94 -20.35
C ASP A 309 4.95 30.90 -20.04
N PHE A 310 4.29 32.06 -20.08
CA PHE A 310 2.83 32.20 -20.00
C PHE A 310 2.15 32.08 -21.38
N ALA A 311 2.91 31.73 -22.41
CA ALA A 311 2.46 31.60 -23.79
C ALA A 311 1.76 32.87 -24.30
N LEU A 312 0.76 32.72 -25.17
CA LEU A 312 -0.14 33.81 -25.57
C LEU A 312 -1.24 34.07 -24.52
N ASN A 313 -1.15 33.40 -23.37
CA ASN A 313 -2.05 33.51 -22.23
C ASN A 313 -3.57 33.52 -22.57
N PRO A 314 -4.08 32.56 -23.37
CA PRO A 314 -5.47 32.56 -23.84
C PRO A 314 -6.49 32.45 -22.69
N THR A 315 -6.06 31.97 -21.52
CA THR A 315 -6.89 31.78 -20.32
C THR A 315 -6.69 32.87 -19.27
N ASN A 316 -5.96 33.95 -19.60
CA ASN A 316 -5.69 35.07 -18.68
C ASN A 316 -5.10 34.61 -17.33
N ILE A 317 -4.14 33.68 -17.36
CA ILE A 317 -3.42 33.19 -16.19
C ILE A 317 -2.74 34.39 -15.51
N PRO A 318 -3.01 34.66 -14.22
CA PRO A 318 -2.27 35.68 -13.48
C PRO A 318 -0.77 35.36 -13.46
N LYS A 319 0.07 36.39 -13.51
CA LYS A 319 1.54 36.25 -13.56
C LYS A 319 2.11 35.92 -12.18
N THR A 320 1.74 34.77 -11.65
CA THR A 320 2.27 34.21 -10.41
C THR A 320 2.73 32.77 -10.63
N ARG A 321 3.58 32.27 -9.73
CA ARG A 321 4.08 30.88 -9.81
C ARG A 321 2.99 29.86 -9.54
N HIS A 322 2.12 30.12 -8.58
CA HIS A 322 1.09 29.15 -8.19
C HIS A 322 -0.01 29.05 -9.24
N ASP A 323 -0.37 30.16 -9.89
CA ASP A 323 -1.33 30.14 -11.01
C ASP A 323 -0.76 29.44 -12.24
N TRP A 324 0.54 29.64 -12.52
CA TRP A 324 1.22 28.89 -13.58
C TRP A 324 1.23 27.38 -13.29
N ILE A 325 1.59 26.96 -12.07
CA ILE A 325 1.58 25.53 -11.70
C ILE A 325 0.17 24.98 -11.79
N TYR A 326 -0.83 25.67 -11.24
CA TYR A 326 -2.22 25.23 -11.23
C TYR A 326 -2.70 24.94 -12.66
N THR A 327 -2.46 25.89 -13.56
CA THR A 327 -2.80 25.73 -14.98
C THR A 327 -1.99 24.60 -15.62
N LYS A 328 -0.71 24.44 -15.29
CA LYS A 328 0.11 23.35 -15.83
C LYS A 328 -0.35 21.98 -15.37
N LEU A 329 -0.85 21.84 -14.15
CA LEU A 329 -1.37 20.58 -13.62
C LEU A 329 -2.75 20.22 -14.20
N ARG A 330 -3.62 21.22 -14.37
CA ARG A 330 -5.01 21.02 -14.82
C ARG A 330 -5.16 21.01 -16.34
N HIS A 331 -4.40 21.86 -17.02
CA HIS A 331 -4.46 22.10 -18.46
C HIS A 331 -3.04 22.18 -19.07
N PRO A 332 -2.21 21.11 -18.98
CA PRO A 332 -0.79 21.15 -19.32
C PRO A 332 -0.47 21.62 -20.75
N ARG A 333 -1.43 21.47 -21.67
CA ARG A 333 -1.30 21.73 -23.11
C ARG A 333 -1.80 23.10 -23.56
N VAL A 334 -2.47 23.87 -22.70
CA VAL A 334 -3.01 25.20 -23.05
C VAL A 334 -1.91 26.21 -23.46
N PHE A 335 -0.66 25.97 -23.06
CA PHE A 335 0.49 26.82 -23.38
C PHE A 335 0.94 26.75 -24.85
N ASP A 336 0.37 25.85 -25.65
CA ASP A 336 0.55 25.81 -27.10
C ASP A 336 -0.56 26.55 -27.87
N GLU A 337 -1.65 26.93 -27.20
CA GLU A 337 -2.79 27.55 -27.87
C GLU A 337 -2.43 28.90 -28.48
N GLY A 338 -2.86 29.08 -29.73
CA GLY A 338 -2.51 30.22 -30.59
C GLY A 338 -1.07 30.23 -31.12
N LYS A 339 -0.20 29.29 -30.72
CA LYS A 339 1.16 29.16 -31.28
C LYS A 339 1.13 28.24 -32.52
N VAL A 340 1.81 28.66 -33.59
CA VAL A 340 2.08 27.79 -34.74
C VAL A 340 3.27 26.91 -34.39
N LYS A 341 3.05 25.60 -34.30
CA LYS A 341 4.06 24.59 -33.95
C LYS A 341 3.90 23.34 -34.79
N LEU A 342 5.02 22.73 -35.16
CA LEU A 342 5.01 21.39 -35.72
C LEU A 342 4.56 20.37 -34.66
N TYR A 343 4.03 19.23 -35.11
CA TYR A 343 3.50 18.20 -34.21
C TYR A 343 4.54 17.70 -33.19
N ASP A 344 5.81 17.65 -33.59
CA ASP A 344 6.94 17.24 -32.75
C ASP A 344 7.44 18.34 -31.80
N GLU A 345 7.05 19.59 -31.99
CA GLU A 345 7.36 20.72 -31.09
C GLU A 345 6.28 20.98 -30.03
N LYS A 346 5.09 20.40 -30.24
CA LYS A 346 3.96 20.48 -29.30
C LYS A 346 4.35 19.89 -27.94
N LEU A 347 3.86 20.53 -26.87
CA LEU A 347 4.02 20.09 -25.49
C LEU A 347 3.50 18.67 -25.31
N ARG A 348 4.07 17.94 -24.34
CA ARG A 348 3.80 16.50 -24.13
C ARG A 348 3.39 16.10 -22.70
N MET A 349 3.35 17.02 -21.74
CA MET A 349 2.93 16.68 -20.36
C MET A 349 1.48 16.17 -20.34
N PRO A 350 1.21 14.97 -19.81
CA PRO A 350 -0.11 14.35 -19.90
C PRO A 350 -1.07 14.94 -18.85
N GLN A 351 -2.38 14.71 -19.03
CA GLN A 351 -3.41 15.22 -18.15
C GLN A 351 -3.78 14.19 -17.07
N PHE A 352 -3.44 14.52 -15.82
CA PHE A 352 -3.73 13.69 -14.64
C PHE A 352 -5.13 13.91 -14.05
N ASN A 353 -5.86 14.94 -14.53
CA ASN A 353 -7.23 15.27 -14.11
C ASN A 353 -7.40 15.36 -12.58
N LEU A 354 -6.48 16.08 -11.93
CA LEU A 354 -6.54 16.32 -10.49
C LEU A 354 -7.77 17.16 -10.13
N THR A 355 -8.37 16.87 -8.97
CA THR A 355 -9.37 17.76 -8.37
C THR A 355 -8.73 19.12 -8.05
N VAL A 356 -9.56 20.11 -7.70
CA VAL A 356 -9.02 21.43 -7.32
C VAL A 356 -8.16 21.28 -6.06
N GLU A 357 -8.62 20.52 -5.07
CA GLU A 357 -7.92 20.29 -3.81
C GLU A 357 -6.58 19.57 -4.03
N ASP A 358 -6.56 18.55 -4.87
CA ASP A 358 -5.34 17.79 -5.16
C ASP A 358 -4.33 18.61 -5.97
N ALA A 359 -4.79 19.44 -6.92
CA ALA A 359 -3.91 20.39 -7.60
C ALA A 359 -3.30 21.40 -6.61
N GLN A 360 -4.10 21.92 -5.67
CA GLN A 360 -3.64 22.83 -4.61
C GLN A 360 -2.61 22.18 -3.67
N ALA A 361 -2.78 20.89 -3.36
CA ALA A 361 -1.81 20.12 -2.60
C ALA A 361 -0.48 19.96 -3.36
N VAL A 362 -0.53 19.57 -4.64
CA VAL A 362 0.68 19.45 -5.47
C VAL A 362 1.39 20.79 -5.63
N ILE A 363 0.67 21.90 -5.80
CA ILE A 363 1.25 23.26 -5.81
C ILE A 363 2.02 23.52 -4.51
N THR A 364 1.42 23.20 -3.38
CA THR A 364 2.04 23.40 -2.06
C THR A 364 3.36 22.64 -1.95
N ALA A 365 3.39 21.38 -2.42
CA ALA A 365 4.61 20.58 -2.46
C ALA A 365 5.65 21.12 -3.45
N LEU A 366 5.26 21.52 -4.67
CA LEU A 366 6.20 22.08 -5.65
C LEU A 366 6.80 23.42 -5.19
N LEU A 367 6.01 24.26 -4.51
CA LEU A 367 6.51 25.50 -3.90
C LEU A 367 7.46 25.25 -2.72
N SER A 368 7.43 24.05 -2.12
CA SER A 368 8.34 23.65 -1.05
C SER A 368 9.73 23.25 -1.59
N LEU A 369 9.83 22.92 -2.88
CA LEU A 369 11.09 22.56 -3.56
C LEU A 369 11.93 23.81 -3.86
N LYS A 370 12.45 24.47 -2.82
CA LYS A 370 13.27 25.68 -2.94
C LYS A 370 14.77 25.36 -3.02
N LYS A 371 15.52 26.31 -3.59
CA LYS A 371 16.98 26.36 -3.62
C LYS A 371 17.57 26.78 -2.27
N SER A 372 16.96 27.76 -1.61
CA SER A 372 17.38 28.26 -0.30
C SER A 372 16.65 27.51 0.80
N HIS A 373 17.40 26.87 1.70
CA HIS A 373 16.85 26.24 2.89
C HIS A 373 16.91 27.19 4.08
N ALA A 374 16.19 26.86 5.16
CA ALA A 374 16.39 27.57 6.42
C ALA A 374 17.88 27.49 6.83
N GLY A 375 18.42 28.53 7.48
CA GLY A 375 19.80 28.49 7.96
C GLY A 375 20.04 27.26 8.84
N ILE A 376 21.29 26.78 8.95
CA ILE A 376 21.62 25.49 9.61
C ILE A 376 21.00 25.39 11.02
N GLY A 377 20.95 26.49 11.78
CA GLY A 377 20.34 26.53 13.13
C GLY A 377 18.81 26.47 13.18
N ALA A 378 18.11 26.63 12.04
CA ALA A 378 16.66 26.57 11.93
C ALA A 378 16.16 25.30 11.22
N GLN A 379 17.07 24.44 10.76
CA GLN A 379 16.72 23.13 10.22
C GLN A 379 16.56 22.12 11.35
N LYS A 380 15.50 21.32 11.28
CA LYS A 380 15.36 20.12 12.08
C LYS A 380 16.32 19.06 11.52
N ASN A 381 17.48 18.93 12.13
CA ASN A 381 18.32 17.75 11.94
C ASN A 381 17.68 16.58 12.67
N LEU A 382 17.27 15.56 11.93
CA LEU A 382 16.76 14.33 12.54
C LEU A 382 17.88 13.71 13.38
N THR A 383 17.56 13.37 14.62
CA THR A 383 18.42 12.47 15.40
C THR A 383 18.49 11.10 14.70
N PRO A 384 19.49 10.25 14.99
CA PRO A 384 19.54 8.90 14.45
C PRO A 384 18.23 8.12 14.67
N GLU A 385 17.65 8.24 15.86
CA GLU A 385 16.35 7.62 16.21
C GLU A 385 15.19 8.16 15.36
N GLU A 386 15.09 9.47 15.18
CA GLU A 386 14.07 10.05 14.31
C GLU A 386 14.27 9.60 12.85
N GLY A 387 15.51 9.49 12.38
CA GLY A 387 15.80 8.96 11.05
C GLY A 387 15.35 7.51 10.87
N GLU A 388 15.53 6.66 11.89
CA GLU A 388 15.00 5.29 11.91
C GLU A 388 13.47 5.26 11.86
N ILE A 389 12.81 6.18 12.60
CA ILE A 389 11.35 6.31 12.56
C ILE A 389 10.87 6.68 11.15
N GLU A 390 11.51 7.66 10.49
CA GLU A 390 11.11 8.07 9.14
C GLU A 390 11.31 6.97 8.09
N LYS A 391 12.34 6.12 8.23
CA LYS A 391 12.51 4.93 7.36
C LYS A 391 11.34 3.96 7.49
N GLY A 392 10.91 3.67 8.72
CA GLY A 392 9.76 2.78 8.92
C GLY A 392 8.44 3.39 8.47
N ARG A 393 8.21 4.69 8.71
CA ARG A 393 7.03 5.41 8.17
C ARG A 393 6.97 5.31 6.65
N TRP A 394 8.11 5.42 5.97
CA TRP A 394 8.18 5.23 4.53
C TRP A 394 7.75 3.81 4.12
N LEU A 395 8.20 2.77 4.81
CA LEU A 395 7.82 1.39 4.52
C LEU A 395 6.33 1.11 4.82
N VAL A 396 5.81 1.63 5.93
CA VAL A 396 4.38 1.59 6.29
C VAL A 396 3.53 2.17 5.17
N TYR A 397 3.95 3.31 4.63
CA TYR A 397 3.31 3.98 3.50
C TYR A 397 3.46 3.17 2.19
N ASP A 398 4.69 2.75 1.84
CA ASP A 398 5.01 2.08 0.58
C ASP A 398 4.42 0.68 0.46
N ARG A 399 4.08 0.04 1.59
CA ARG A 399 3.39 -1.27 1.67
C ARG A 399 1.90 -1.14 2.03
N ASN A 400 1.38 0.09 2.20
CA ASN A 400 0.00 0.38 2.57
C ASN A 400 -0.46 -0.31 3.85
N CYS A 401 0.41 -0.40 4.87
CA CYS A 401 0.08 -1.06 6.14
C CYS A 401 -1.13 -0.41 6.82
N GLU A 402 -1.28 0.92 6.67
CA GLU A 402 -2.43 1.71 7.16
C GLU A 402 -3.75 1.41 6.44
N GLY A 403 -3.70 0.76 5.27
CA GLY A 403 -4.91 0.25 4.62
C GLY A 403 -5.69 -0.72 5.53
N CYS A 404 -4.95 -1.49 6.34
CA CYS A 404 -5.48 -2.48 7.26
C CYS A 404 -5.36 -2.08 8.74
N HIS A 405 -4.20 -1.59 9.15
CA HIS A 405 -3.88 -1.30 10.55
C HIS A 405 -4.10 0.16 10.91
N ILE A 406 -4.39 0.40 12.19
CA ILE A 406 -4.29 1.75 12.76
C ILE A 406 -2.89 1.90 13.35
N ILE A 407 -2.11 2.84 12.82
CA ILE A 407 -0.71 3.12 13.18
C ILE A 407 -0.59 4.61 13.44
N GLU A 408 0.04 4.99 14.55
CA GLU A 408 0.17 6.39 15.01
C GLU A 408 -1.17 7.14 15.05
N GLY A 409 -2.29 6.42 15.23
CA GLY A 409 -3.65 6.98 15.25
C GLY A 409 -4.31 7.16 13.88
N HIS A 410 -3.67 6.70 12.79
CA HIS A 410 -4.16 6.84 11.41
C HIS A 410 -4.35 5.48 10.74
N GLY A 411 -5.18 5.41 9.69
CA GLY A 411 -5.39 4.19 8.90
C GLY A 411 -6.64 3.39 9.28
N GLY A 412 -6.56 2.07 9.15
CA GLY A 412 -7.66 1.14 9.43
C GLY A 412 -8.78 1.16 8.40
N SER A 413 -8.51 1.57 7.16
CA SER A 413 -9.56 1.79 6.15
C SER A 413 -10.35 0.54 5.75
N ILE A 414 -9.81 -0.66 5.96
CA ILE A 414 -10.53 -1.92 5.73
C ILE A 414 -11.60 -2.22 6.80
N ARG A 415 -11.54 -1.59 7.98
CA ARG A 415 -12.36 -1.98 9.13
C ARG A 415 -13.86 -1.86 8.83
N GLU A 416 -14.28 -0.73 8.27
CA GLU A 416 -15.68 -0.49 7.90
C GLU A 416 -16.22 -1.50 6.87
N PRO A 417 -15.60 -1.71 5.68
CA PRO A 417 -16.10 -2.67 4.72
C PRO A 417 -16.04 -4.12 5.24
N LEU A 418 -15.10 -4.44 6.12
CA LEU A 418 -15.01 -5.77 6.73
C LEU A 418 -16.13 -6.00 7.76
N ILE A 419 -16.42 -5.01 8.61
CA ILE A 419 -17.56 -5.07 9.54
C ILE A 419 -18.86 -5.24 8.77
N ALA A 420 -19.06 -4.50 7.67
CA ALA A 420 -20.22 -4.66 6.81
C ALA A 420 -20.31 -6.06 6.18
N ALA A 421 -19.17 -6.64 5.77
CA ALA A 421 -19.13 -7.99 5.22
C ALA A 421 -19.60 -9.04 6.23
N TYR A 422 -19.15 -8.98 7.49
CA TYR A 422 -19.65 -9.86 8.54
C TYR A 422 -21.10 -9.57 8.94
N GLY A 423 -21.54 -8.32 8.84
CA GLY A 423 -22.94 -7.93 9.02
C GLY A 423 -23.88 -8.63 8.05
N ASN A 424 -23.44 -8.85 6.81
CA ASN A 424 -24.20 -9.61 5.80
C ASN A 424 -24.36 -11.09 6.16
N ASP A 425 -23.48 -11.63 7.01
CA ASP A 425 -23.61 -13.00 7.55
C ASP A 425 -24.45 -13.06 8.84
N GLY A 426 -25.04 -11.94 9.25
CA GLY A 426 -25.84 -11.84 10.47
C GLY A 426 -25.04 -11.56 11.75
N ILE A 427 -23.74 -11.25 11.66
CA ILE A 427 -22.93 -10.89 12.84
C ILE A 427 -23.18 -9.42 13.22
N PRO A 428 -23.59 -9.10 14.45
CA PRO A 428 -23.76 -7.72 14.89
C PRO A 428 -22.49 -6.90 14.73
N ALA A 429 -22.63 -5.62 14.37
CA ALA A 429 -21.47 -4.75 14.14
C ALA A 429 -20.54 -4.65 15.36
N SER A 430 -21.09 -4.71 16.59
CA SER A 430 -20.32 -4.74 17.83
C SER A 430 -19.40 -5.96 17.94
N ASP A 431 -19.84 -7.11 17.46
CA ASP A 431 -19.05 -8.35 17.46
C ASP A 431 -18.10 -8.42 16.26
N ALA A 432 -18.53 -7.89 15.12
CA ALA A 432 -17.75 -7.81 13.88
C ALA A 432 -16.41 -7.06 14.08
N VAL A 433 -16.35 -6.11 15.03
CA VAL A 433 -15.11 -5.41 15.40
C VAL A 433 -14.01 -6.39 15.83
N GLY A 434 -14.35 -7.50 16.50
CA GLY A 434 -13.40 -8.53 16.91
C GLY A 434 -12.66 -9.19 15.75
N PHE A 435 -13.25 -9.15 14.55
CA PHE A 435 -12.71 -9.75 13.35
C PHE A 435 -11.81 -8.82 12.52
N THR A 436 -11.61 -7.59 12.97
CA THR A 436 -10.80 -6.59 12.26
C THR A 436 -9.28 -6.74 12.51
N PRO A 437 -8.43 -6.24 11.60
CA PRO A 437 -7.00 -6.14 11.85
C PRO A 437 -6.69 -5.36 13.13
N PRO A 438 -5.63 -5.73 13.87
CA PRO A 438 -5.30 -5.10 15.13
C PRO A 438 -4.81 -3.66 14.94
N ILE A 439 -5.03 -2.86 15.98
CA ILE A 439 -4.37 -1.56 16.17
C ILE A 439 -2.92 -1.84 16.57
N LEU A 440 -1.97 -1.17 15.91
CA LEU A 440 -0.53 -1.37 16.12
C LEU A 440 0.14 -0.20 16.86
N ASN A 441 -0.65 0.67 17.48
CA ASN A 441 -0.15 1.65 18.43
C ASN A 441 0.38 0.90 19.67
N GLY A 442 1.63 1.13 20.08
CA GLY A 442 2.22 0.39 21.19
C GLY A 442 2.83 -0.96 20.81
N GLU A 443 2.89 -1.33 19.52
CA GLU A 443 3.36 -2.66 19.11
C GLU A 443 4.82 -2.90 19.52
N GLY A 444 5.68 -1.87 19.53
CA GLY A 444 7.07 -2.00 19.97
C GLY A 444 7.21 -2.35 21.46
N LYS A 445 6.29 -1.87 22.31
CA LYS A 445 6.18 -2.27 23.72
C LYS A 445 5.66 -3.68 23.89
N LYS A 446 4.83 -4.15 22.95
CA LYS A 446 4.07 -5.40 23.08
C LYS A 446 4.87 -6.63 22.71
N VAL A 447 5.50 -6.60 21.54
CA VAL A 447 6.10 -7.81 20.95
C VAL A 447 7.62 -7.81 21.04
N GLN A 448 8.18 -9.01 21.07
CA GLN A 448 9.63 -9.20 21.02
C GLN A 448 10.16 -8.90 19.61
N PRO A 449 11.31 -8.21 19.48
CA PRO A 449 11.86 -7.82 18.17
C PRO A 449 12.11 -9.00 17.23
N ASP A 450 12.69 -10.09 17.72
CA ASP A 450 13.02 -11.27 16.92
C ASP A 450 11.75 -11.96 16.39
N TRP A 451 10.72 -12.08 17.21
CA TRP A 451 9.43 -12.60 16.76
C TRP A 451 8.82 -11.68 15.70
N PHE A 452 8.88 -10.36 15.91
CA PHE A 452 8.25 -9.42 14.99
C PHE A 452 8.96 -9.40 13.62
N PHE A 453 10.29 -9.44 13.62
CA PHE A 453 11.09 -9.61 12.41
C PHE A 453 10.68 -10.87 11.63
N ASN A 454 10.64 -12.02 12.30
CA ASN A 454 10.28 -13.29 11.68
C ASN A 454 8.82 -13.29 11.20
N PHE A 455 7.90 -12.68 11.97
CA PHE A 455 6.49 -12.55 11.61
C PHE A 455 6.29 -11.68 10.36
N LEU A 456 7.00 -10.56 10.23
CA LEU A 456 6.91 -9.69 9.04
C LEU A 456 7.44 -10.39 7.78
N LYS A 457 8.46 -11.24 7.93
CA LYS A 457 9.03 -12.05 6.84
C LYS A 457 8.10 -13.20 6.42
N ALA A 458 7.50 -13.89 7.39
CA ALA A 458 6.65 -15.05 7.17
C ALA A 458 5.43 -15.04 8.12
N PRO A 459 4.38 -14.26 7.81
CA PRO A 459 3.22 -14.16 8.70
C PRO A 459 2.48 -15.48 8.85
N ALA A 460 2.31 -15.94 10.09
CA ALA A 460 1.49 -17.09 10.46
C ALA A 460 0.15 -16.64 11.10
N PRO A 461 -0.93 -17.44 11.02
CA PRO A 461 -2.18 -17.10 11.71
C PRO A 461 -1.98 -17.02 13.23
N ILE A 462 -2.21 -15.83 13.81
CA ILE A 462 -2.26 -15.63 15.28
C ILE A 462 -3.68 -15.86 15.81
N ARG A 463 -4.69 -15.57 14.99
CA ARG A 463 -6.11 -15.73 15.28
C ARG A 463 -6.72 -16.60 14.18
N PRO A 464 -6.72 -17.94 14.31
CA PRO A 464 -7.13 -18.84 13.23
C PRO A 464 -8.59 -18.70 12.78
N TRP A 465 -9.44 -18.06 13.59
CA TRP A 465 -10.85 -17.77 13.28
C TRP A 465 -11.04 -16.48 12.46
N LEU A 466 -9.96 -15.76 12.11
CA LEU A 466 -10.05 -14.60 11.22
C LEU A 466 -9.91 -14.99 9.76
N ASP A 467 -10.87 -14.54 8.96
CA ASP A 467 -10.78 -14.64 7.51
C ASP A 467 -9.70 -13.70 6.93
N THR A 468 -9.52 -12.51 7.53
CA THR A 468 -8.54 -11.53 7.07
C THR A 468 -7.10 -11.97 7.34
N ARG A 469 -6.25 -11.92 6.32
CA ARG A 469 -4.86 -12.39 6.40
C ARG A 469 -3.87 -11.24 6.42
N MET A 470 -2.88 -11.32 7.33
CA MET A 470 -1.69 -10.47 7.24
C MET A 470 -0.90 -10.85 5.98
N PRO A 471 -0.72 -9.93 5.00
CA PRO A 471 -0.13 -10.30 3.72
C PRO A 471 1.38 -10.60 3.79
N THR A 472 1.87 -11.47 2.91
CA THR A 472 3.31 -11.67 2.69
C THR A 472 3.80 -10.67 1.64
N PHE A 473 4.63 -9.71 2.05
CA PHE A 473 5.20 -8.69 1.16
C PHE A 473 6.54 -9.07 0.54
N GLY A 474 7.19 -10.15 1.00
CA GLY A 474 8.52 -10.53 0.51
C GLY A 474 9.63 -9.56 0.93
N LEU A 475 9.50 -8.96 2.12
CA LEU A 475 10.45 -7.95 2.62
C LEU A 475 11.88 -8.50 2.66
N VAL A 476 12.84 -7.70 2.21
CA VAL A 476 14.26 -8.00 2.47
C VAL A 476 14.57 -7.76 3.94
N ASP A 477 15.67 -8.35 4.43
CA ASP A 477 15.98 -8.32 5.87
C ASP A 477 16.10 -6.90 6.41
N GLN A 478 16.69 -5.99 5.63
CA GLN A 478 16.78 -4.58 6.02
C GLN A 478 15.41 -3.91 6.17
N GLU A 479 14.44 -4.22 5.31
CA GLU A 479 13.09 -3.64 5.43
C GLU A 479 12.37 -4.15 6.67
N ALA A 480 12.51 -5.44 6.98
CA ALA A 480 11.96 -6.02 8.20
C ALA A 480 12.63 -5.42 9.46
N ILE A 481 13.96 -5.24 9.44
CA ILE A 481 14.70 -4.56 10.51
C ILE A 481 14.22 -3.12 10.68
N ASP A 482 14.07 -2.37 9.59
CA ASP A 482 13.64 -0.97 9.62
C ASP A 482 12.22 -0.83 10.21
N LEU A 483 11.30 -1.75 9.89
CA LEU A 483 9.96 -1.79 10.48
C LEU A 483 9.98 -2.11 11.98
N VAL A 484 10.73 -3.14 12.40
CA VAL A 484 10.84 -3.50 13.82
C VAL A 484 11.49 -2.36 14.62
N THR A 485 12.53 -1.75 14.07
CA THR A 485 13.21 -0.58 14.65
C THR A 485 12.21 0.56 14.82
N TYR A 486 11.44 0.88 13.78
CA TYR A 486 10.44 1.94 13.80
C TYR A 486 9.43 1.77 14.93
N PHE A 487 8.80 0.59 15.07
CA PHE A 487 7.86 0.36 16.16
C PHE A 487 8.54 0.42 17.54
N ALA A 488 9.77 -0.10 17.66
CA ALA A 488 10.52 -0.01 18.91
C ALA A 488 10.84 1.45 19.29
N ARG A 489 11.26 2.29 18.34
CA ARG A 489 11.57 3.71 18.57
C ARG A 489 10.34 4.54 18.88
N LEU A 490 9.22 4.33 18.18
CA LEU A 490 7.94 4.98 18.51
C LEU A 490 7.55 4.76 19.99
N ASP A 491 7.87 3.59 20.51
CA ASP A 491 7.57 3.19 21.87
C ASP A 491 8.71 3.34 22.87
N LYS A 492 9.81 4.00 22.48
CA LYS A 492 11.00 4.24 23.30
C LYS A 492 11.59 2.95 23.90
N GLN A 493 11.58 1.88 23.11
CA GLN A 493 12.11 0.57 23.48
C GLN A 493 13.57 0.44 23.05
N GLN A 494 14.35 -0.34 23.80
CA GLN A 494 15.72 -0.68 23.39
C GLN A 494 15.70 -1.63 22.17
N PHE A 495 16.60 -1.43 21.21
CA PHE A 495 16.76 -2.20 19.96
C PHE A 495 18.22 -2.06 19.47
N PRO A 496 18.87 -3.04 18.79
CA PRO A 496 18.33 -4.26 18.18
C PRO A 496 18.09 -5.47 19.09
N TYR A 497 18.86 -5.64 20.16
CA TYR A 497 18.80 -6.88 20.95
C TYR A 497 18.09 -6.66 22.29
N GLN A 498 16.97 -7.34 22.47
CA GLN A 498 16.38 -7.59 23.79
C GLN A 498 16.33 -9.10 24.00
N THR A 499 17.31 -9.65 24.69
CA THR A 499 17.23 -11.05 25.12
C THR A 499 16.27 -11.10 26.29
N LEU A 500 15.17 -11.86 26.13
CA LEU A 500 14.31 -12.18 27.25
C LEU A 500 15.13 -12.94 28.30
N ALA A 501 15.20 -12.43 29.53
CA ALA A 501 15.93 -13.10 30.59
C ALA A 501 15.36 -14.51 30.80
N GLU A 502 16.23 -15.52 30.84
CA GLU A 502 15.78 -16.87 31.16
C GLU A 502 15.34 -16.94 32.63
N LYS A 503 14.10 -17.37 32.85
CA LYS A 503 13.55 -17.63 34.17
C LYS A 503 12.97 -19.05 34.19
N THR A 504 13.36 -19.82 35.19
CA THR A 504 12.83 -21.16 35.45
C THR A 504 11.96 -21.10 36.67
N LEU A 505 10.72 -21.57 36.54
CA LEU A 505 9.78 -21.58 37.67
C LEU A 505 10.00 -22.86 38.48
N SER A 506 10.00 -22.73 39.81
CA SER A 506 9.98 -23.88 40.70
C SER A 506 8.66 -24.64 40.58
N SER A 507 8.63 -25.92 40.97
CA SER A 507 7.40 -26.71 40.98
C SER A 507 6.28 -26.07 41.82
N LYS A 508 6.65 -25.33 42.88
CA LYS A 508 5.73 -24.57 43.72
C LYS A 508 5.12 -23.38 42.98
N GLU A 509 5.94 -22.58 42.29
CA GLU A 509 5.48 -21.45 41.47
C GLU A 509 4.62 -21.92 40.29
N MET A 510 5.02 -23.01 39.62
CA MET A 510 4.23 -23.65 38.56
C MET A 510 2.85 -24.06 39.06
N ARG A 511 2.78 -24.75 40.20
CA ARG A 511 1.51 -25.20 40.76
C ARG A 511 0.61 -24.04 41.19
N GLY A 512 1.18 -23.02 41.83
CA GLY A 512 0.43 -21.81 42.20
C GLY A 512 -0.17 -21.12 40.98
N ALA A 513 0.62 -20.96 39.92
CA ALA A 513 0.12 -20.40 38.69
C ALA A 513 -0.99 -21.25 38.08
N GLU A 514 -0.83 -22.58 37.94
CA GLU A 514 -1.89 -23.46 37.42
C GLU A 514 -3.23 -23.28 38.14
N ILE A 515 -3.21 -23.08 39.46
CA ILE A 515 -4.43 -22.80 40.24
C ILE A 515 -5.02 -21.45 39.86
N LEU A 516 -4.21 -20.39 39.72
CA LEU A 516 -4.70 -19.08 39.28
C LEU A 516 -5.36 -19.13 37.89
N TYR A 517 -4.88 -19.98 36.99
CA TYR A 517 -5.45 -20.16 35.63
C TYR A 517 -6.70 -21.04 35.60
N SER A 518 -6.94 -21.80 36.68
CA SER A 518 -8.03 -22.77 36.74
C SER A 518 -9.40 -22.12 36.63
N GLU A 519 -10.41 -22.96 36.36
CA GLU A 519 -11.82 -22.54 36.31
C GLU A 519 -12.31 -21.89 37.63
N GLU A 520 -11.62 -22.16 38.74
CA GLU A 520 -12.00 -21.70 40.09
C GLU A 520 -11.54 -20.26 40.39
N VAL A 521 -10.55 -19.74 39.65
CA VAL A 521 -9.95 -18.42 39.94
C VAL A 521 -10.17 -17.44 38.78
N TYR A 522 -9.37 -17.49 37.72
CA TYR A 522 -9.48 -16.56 36.59
C TYR A 522 -9.97 -17.19 35.28
N ASN A 523 -9.99 -18.52 35.19
CA ASN A 523 -10.56 -19.28 34.07
C ASN A 523 -10.07 -18.82 32.67
N CYS A 524 -8.76 -18.59 32.53
CA CYS A 524 -8.17 -17.99 31.34
C CYS A 524 -8.41 -18.80 30.05
N PHE A 525 -8.42 -20.14 30.14
CA PHE A 525 -8.55 -21.04 29.00
C PHE A 525 -9.99 -21.22 28.50
N THR A 526 -10.98 -20.61 29.16
CA THR A 526 -12.32 -20.48 28.58
C THR A 526 -12.31 -19.59 27.33
N CYS A 527 -11.38 -18.63 27.24
CA CYS A 527 -11.23 -17.76 26.08
C CYS A 527 -9.94 -18.02 25.31
N HIS A 528 -8.83 -18.32 25.98
CA HIS A 528 -7.52 -18.47 25.34
C HIS A 528 -7.25 -19.89 24.82
N GLN A 529 -6.77 -19.98 23.59
CA GLN A 529 -6.29 -21.25 23.01
C GLN A 529 -5.04 -21.76 23.75
N GLN A 530 -4.87 -23.09 23.79
CA GLN A 530 -3.73 -23.77 24.40
C GLN A 530 -3.14 -24.78 23.41
N GLY A 531 -2.23 -24.32 22.55
CA GLY A 531 -1.70 -25.15 21.45
C GLY A 531 -2.84 -25.61 20.52
N GLU A 532 -3.02 -26.91 20.36
CA GLU A 532 -4.11 -27.49 19.53
C GLU A 532 -5.48 -27.44 20.23
N ILE A 533 -5.55 -27.13 21.52
CA ILE A 533 -6.80 -27.12 22.30
C ILE A 533 -7.48 -25.76 22.13
N LYS A 534 -8.62 -25.77 21.43
CA LYS A 534 -9.43 -24.57 21.20
C LYS A 534 -10.37 -24.29 22.38
N PRO A 535 -10.69 -23.02 22.64
CA PRO A 535 -11.69 -22.66 23.65
C PRO A 535 -13.08 -23.19 23.29
N LYS A 536 -13.93 -23.39 24.30
CA LYS A 536 -15.34 -23.76 24.09
C LYS A 536 -16.17 -22.49 23.81
N GLY A 537 -17.22 -22.60 22.99
CA GLY A 537 -18.14 -21.50 22.69
C GLY A 537 -17.84 -20.77 21.37
N ASP A 538 -18.43 -19.58 21.21
CA ASP A 538 -18.37 -18.79 19.97
C ASP A 538 -16.94 -18.33 19.64
N PRO A 539 -16.41 -18.61 18.43
CA PRO A 539 -15.12 -18.08 17.96
C PRO A 539 -14.96 -16.57 18.06
N ALA A 540 -16.07 -15.81 18.02
CA ALA A 540 -16.04 -14.36 18.23
C ALA A 540 -15.51 -13.96 19.61
N SER A 541 -15.55 -14.87 20.60
CA SER A 541 -15.09 -14.66 21.97
C SER A 541 -13.73 -15.33 22.26
N TRP A 542 -13.13 -16.00 21.28
CA TRP A 542 -11.83 -16.63 21.44
C TRP A 542 -10.70 -15.60 21.49
N ALA A 543 -9.63 -15.97 22.18
CA ALA A 543 -8.44 -15.17 22.40
C ALA A 543 -7.16 -15.94 21.99
N PRO A 544 -6.06 -15.24 21.64
CA PRO A 544 -4.88 -15.86 21.07
C PRO A 544 -4.25 -16.94 21.96
N ASP A 545 -3.54 -17.87 21.33
CA ASP A 545 -2.83 -18.96 22.00
C ASP A 545 -1.76 -18.41 22.97
N LEU A 546 -1.93 -18.68 24.26
CA LEU A 546 -1.00 -18.24 25.29
C LEU A 546 0.33 -18.99 25.26
N THR A 547 0.37 -20.18 24.65
CA THR A 547 1.62 -20.91 24.40
C THR A 547 2.51 -20.23 23.37
N LEU A 548 2.07 -19.13 22.74
CA LEU A 548 2.94 -18.31 21.90
C LEU A 548 3.53 -17.12 22.65
N ALA A 549 3.13 -16.87 23.90
CA ALA A 549 3.46 -15.65 24.61
C ALA A 549 4.96 -15.52 24.89
N ARG A 550 5.67 -16.60 25.19
CA ARG A 550 7.13 -16.56 25.44
C ARG A 550 7.93 -16.02 24.27
N SER A 551 7.60 -16.45 23.05
CA SER A 551 8.33 -16.01 21.87
C SER A 551 7.84 -14.65 21.41
N ARG A 552 6.55 -14.36 21.59
CA ARG A 552 5.89 -13.20 21.01
C ARG A 552 5.86 -11.97 21.89
N LEU A 553 5.51 -12.09 23.16
CA LEU A 553 5.13 -10.96 24.03
C LEU A 553 6.25 -10.59 25.00
N LYS A 554 6.35 -9.30 25.33
CA LYS A 554 7.24 -8.81 26.38
C LYS A 554 6.56 -8.95 27.76
N PRO A 555 7.26 -9.41 28.81
CA PRO A 555 6.69 -9.57 30.15
C PRO A 555 6.04 -8.30 30.69
N GLU A 556 6.70 -7.15 30.54
CA GLU A 556 6.19 -5.87 31.03
C GLU A 556 4.89 -5.45 30.34
N TRP A 557 4.71 -5.82 29.07
CA TRP A 557 3.44 -5.63 28.39
C TRP A 557 2.36 -6.57 28.91
N VAL A 558 2.69 -7.84 29.18
CA VAL A 558 1.74 -8.81 29.76
C VAL A 558 1.24 -8.33 31.11
N LYS A 559 2.14 -7.84 31.98
CA LYS A 559 1.77 -7.24 33.28
C LYS A 559 0.79 -6.08 33.10
N ALA A 560 1.12 -5.12 32.23
CA ALA A 560 0.27 -3.97 31.95
C ALA A 560 -1.09 -4.38 31.34
N TRP A 561 -1.10 -5.40 30.48
CA TRP A 561 -2.31 -5.96 29.86
C TRP A 561 -3.22 -6.66 30.87
N LEU A 562 -2.66 -7.41 31.81
CA LEU A 562 -3.44 -8.02 32.89
C LEU A 562 -4.01 -6.94 33.82
N TRP A 563 -3.24 -5.91 34.13
CA TRP A 563 -3.67 -4.82 35.01
C TRP A 563 -4.90 -4.08 34.48
N ASP A 564 -4.85 -3.56 33.26
CA ASP A 564 -5.98 -2.85 32.64
C ASP A 564 -5.98 -3.01 31.11
N PRO A 565 -6.61 -4.07 30.59
CA PRO A 565 -6.63 -4.33 29.16
C PRO A 565 -7.45 -3.28 28.39
N GLN A 566 -8.47 -2.68 29.01
CA GLN A 566 -9.33 -1.67 28.37
C GLN A 566 -8.56 -0.36 28.14
N LYS A 567 -7.62 -0.01 29.02
CA LYS A 567 -6.73 1.14 28.83
C LYS A 567 -5.74 0.96 27.67
N ILE A 568 -5.28 -0.25 27.41
CA ILE A 568 -4.36 -0.54 26.30
C ILE A 568 -5.11 -0.70 24.98
N GLN A 569 -6.21 -1.44 24.99
CA GLN A 569 -7.05 -1.65 23.81
C GLN A 569 -8.53 -1.48 24.17
N PRO A 570 -9.06 -0.26 24.06
CA PRO A 570 -10.47 0.02 24.32
C PRO A 570 -11.39 -0.89 23.48
N GLY A 571 -12.38 -1.51 24.12
CA GLY A 571 -13.31 -2.42 23.47
C GLY A 571 -12.76 -3.83 23.25
N THR A 572 -11.63 -4.19 23.88
CA THR A 572 -11.17 -5.58 23.94
C THR A 572 -12.16 -6.46 24.72
N LYS A 573 -12.25 -7.75 24.36
CA LYS A 573 -13.05 -8.75 25.09
C LYS A 573 -12.33 -9.30 26.33
N MET A 574 -11.06 -8.95 26.54
CA MET A 574 -10.33 -9.31 27.75
C MET A 574 -10.97 -8.63 28.97
N PRO A 575 -11.41 -9.40 29.99
CA PRO A 575 -11.97 -8.83 31.22
C PRO A 575 -10.92 -8.04 32.02
N THR A 576 -11.38 -7.01 32.72
CA THR A 576 -10.57 -6.35 33.76
C THR A 576 -10.73 -7.16 35.05
N PHE A 577 -9.77 -8.03 35.34
CA PHE A 577 -9.78 -8.88 36.54
C PHE A 577 -9.37 -8.12 37.82
N PHE A 578 -8.60 -7.04 37.65
CA PHE A 578 -8.01 -6.30 38.74
C PHE A 578 -8.55 -4.87 38.74
N GLY A 579 -9.14 -4.44 39.85
CA GLY A 579 -9.67 -3.09 40.04
C GLY A 579 -9.05 -2.32 41.19
N ASP A 580 -8.36 -3.03 42.10
CA ASP A 580 -7.81 -2.49 43.35
C ASP A 580 -6.34 -2.86 43.52
N GLU A 581 -5.64 -2.13 44.40
CA GLU A 581 -4.23 -2.38 44.72
C GLU A 581 -4.01 -3.72 45.45
N MET A 582 -5.08 -4.30 46.01
CA MET A 582 -5.04 -5.58 46.72
C MET A 582 -5.94 -6.62 46.02
N THR A 583 -5.46 -7.86 45.99
CA THR A 583 -6.19 -9.03 45.49
C THR A 583 -6.43 -10.01 46.64
N TYR A 584 -7.64 -10.58 46.69
CA TYR A 584 -8.06 -11.54 47.70
C TYR A 584 -8.10 -12.95 47.09
N LEU A 585 -7.34 -13.87 47.66
CA LEU A 585 -7.22 -15.26 47.22
C LEU A 585 -7.54 -16.22 48.37
N PRO A 586 -7.87 -17.49 48.08
CA PRO A 586 -7.98 -18.52 49.11
C PRO A 586 -6.66 -18.65 49.92
N GLU A 587 -6.74 -18.93 51.23
CA GLU A 587 -5.57 -19.00 52.12
C GLU A 587 -4.51 -19.99 51.65
N GLU A 588 -4.91 -21.06 50.97
CA GLU A 588 -4.03 -22.11 50.46
C GLU A 588 -3.04 -21.58 49.42
N MET A 589 -3.33 -20.44 48.79
CA MET A 589 -2.41 -19.79 47.84
C MET A 589 -1.13 -19.28 48.50
N ALA A 590 -1.13 -19.10 49.83
CA ALA A 590 0.03 -18.63 50.58
C ALA A 590 1.21 -19.60 50.47
N GLN A 591 0.92 -20.89 50.28
CA GLN A 591 1.94 -21.91 50.12
C GLN A 591 2.56 -21.92 48.72
N TYR A 592 2.02 -21.19 47.74
CA TYR A 592 2.49 -21.22 46.35
C TYR A 592 3.07 -19.90 45.86
N LEU A 593 2.56 -18.77 46.35
CA LEU A 593 2.99 -17.44 45.91
C LEU A 593 4.19 -16.90 46.72
N LYS A 594 4.89 -15.92 46.13
CA LYS A 594 5.93 -15.16 46.82
C LYS A 594 5.27 -14.09 47.70
N LEU A 595 5.25 -14.34 49.00
CA LEU A 595 4.63 -13.43 49.97
C LEU A 595 5.55 -12.24 50.29
N PRO A 596 5.01 -11.00 50.27
CA PRO A 596 5.69 -9.85 50.87
C PRO A 596 5.97 -10.08 52.36
N GLU A 597 6.95 -9.36 52.90
CA GLU A 597 7.30 -9.46 54.32
C GLU A 597 6.10 -9.12 55.21
N GLY A 598 5.76 -10.02 56.13
CA GLY A 598 4.62 -9.88 57.05
C GLY A 598 3.25 -10.31 56.48
N ALA A 599 3.14 -10.65 55.19
CA ALA A 599 1.89 -11.13 54.61
C ALA A 599 1.56 -12.55 55.09
N LYS A 600 0.35 -12.74 55.61
CA LYS A 600 -0.20 -14.03 56.08
C LYS A 600 -1.71 -14.07 55.81
N PRO A 601 -2.31 -15.26 55.63
CA PRO A 601 -3.76 -15.37 55.57
C PRO A 601 -4.42 -14.93 56.88
N GLU A 602 -5.55 -14.24 56.76
CA GLU A 602 -6.43 -13.87 57.88
C GLU A 602 -7.87 -14.24 57.52
N ASP A 603 -8.59 -14.87 58.44
CA ASP A 603 -9.99 -15.31 58.26
C ASP A 603 -10.24 -16.15 56.98
N GLY A 604 -9.29 -17.02 56.61
CA GLY A 604 -9.39 -17.90 55.44
C GLY A 604 -9.06 -17.21 54.11
N ILE A 605 -8.65 -15.94 54.13
CA ILE A 605 -8.35 -15.14 52.95
C ILE A 605 -6.90 -14.70 52.97
N LEU A 606 -6.20 -14.93 51.86
CA LEU A 606 -4.90 -14.36 51.59
C LEU A 606 -5.05 -13.04 50.83
N MET A 607 -4.69 -11.94 51.48
CA MET A 607 -4.67 -10.61 50.87
C MET A 607 -3.25 -10.28 50.40
N LEU A 608 -3.07 -10.01 49.11
CA LEU A 608 -1.77 -9.67 48.51
C LEU A 608 -1.84 -8.39 47.68
N PRO A 609 -0.75 -7.63 47.56
CA PRO A 609 -0.65 -6.61 46.54
C PRO A 609 -0.89 -7.23 45.16
N THR A 610 -1.75 -6.60 44.37
CA THR A 610 -2.18 -7.10 43.06
C THR A 610 -1.00 -7.36 42.11
N ASP A 611 0.06 -6.56 42.22
CA ASP A 611 1.31 -6.74 41.46
C ASP A 611 1.95 -8.13 41.66
N VAL A 612 1.85 -8.70 42.87
CA VAL A 612 2.39 -10.04 43.17
C VAL A 612 1.63 -11.12 42.40
N VAL A 613 0.30 -10.98 42.33
CA VAL A 613 -0.57 -11.93 41.61
C VAL A 613 -0.34 -11.81 40.10
N ILE A 614 -0.27 -10.58 39.59
CA ILE A 614 0.01 -10.31 38.17
C ILE A 614 1.42 -10.77 37.78
N GLU A 615 2.41 -10.65 38.65
CA GLU A 615 3.75 -11.17 38.41
C GLU A 615 3.73 -12.70 38.27
N ALA A 616 3.05 -13.41 39.19
CA ALA A 616 2.91 -14.85 39.12
C ALA A 616 2.18 -15.31 37.84
N LEU A 617 1.10 -14.62 37.45
CA LEU A 617 0.38 -14.89 36.20
C LEU A 617 1.26 -14.66 34.97
N THR A 618 1.98 -13.53 34.94
CA THR A 618 2.88 -13.16 33.84
C THR A 618 4.01 -14.16 33.69
N ASP A 619 4.62 -14.55 34.81
CA ASP A 619 5.70 -15.51 34.83
C ASP A 619 5.28 -16.85 34.24
N TYR A 620 4.07 -17.29 34.55
CA TYR A 620 3.53 -18.52 33.98
C TYR A 620 3.25 -18.39 32.48
N ILE A 621 2.64 -17.29 32.03
CA ILE A 621 2.41 -17.03 30.59
C ILE A 621 3.72 -17.06 29.80
N VAL A 622 4.75 -16.36 30.29
CA VAL A 622 5.97 -16.13 29.52
C VAL A 622 7.00 -17.25 29.73
N TYR A 623 7.10 -17.82 30.92
CA TYR A 623 8.14 -18.78 31.26
C TYR A 623 7.58 -20.19 31.56
N GLY A 624 6.42 -20.29 32.20
CA GLY A 624 5.85 -21.55 32.67
C GLY A 624 5.20 -22.43 31.60
N LEU A 625 4.37 -21.86 30.72
CA LEU A 625 3.54 -22.61 29.75
C LEU A 625 4.34 -23.51 28.80
N HIS A 626 5.63 -23.20 28.57
CA HIS A 626 6.53 -24.01 27.75
C HIS A 626 7.35 -25.03 28.54
N GLN A 627 7.49 -24.83 29.85
CA GLN A 627 8.25 -25.70 30.76
C GLN A 627 7.37 -26.84 31.29
N GLY A 628 6.08 -26.58 31.44
CA GLY A 628 5.09 -27.60 31.75
C GLY A 628 4.97 -28.57 30.58
N ARG A 629 5.07 -29.87 30.87
CA ARG A 629 4.37 -30.86 30.04
C ARG A 629 2.92 -30.36 29.99
N LEU A 630 2.43 -30.00 28.81
CA LEU A 630 1.01 -30.11 28.52
C LEU A 630 0.71 -31.60 28.71
N SER A 631 0.46 -32.01 29.95
CA SER A 631 0.14 -33.39 30.28
C SER A 631 -1.22 -33.64 29.65
N SER A 632 -1.17 -34.24 28.47
CA SER A 632 -2.09 -35.31 28.14
C SER A 632 -2.33 -36.17 29.37
N SER A 633 -3.61 -36.47 29.64
CA SER A 633 -4.19 -37.20 30.79
C SER A 633 -4.57 -36.29 31.98
N ARG A 634 -5.82 -36.24 32.45
CA ARG A 634 -7.03 -37.06 32.25
C ARG A 634 -8.28 -36.20 32.33
#